data_AF-A0A2S5DKL1-F1
#
_entry.id   AF-A0A2S5DKL1-F1
#
_cell.length_a   1.000
_cell.length_b   1.000
_cell.length_c   1.000
_cell.angle_alpha   90.00
_cell.angle_beta   90.00
_cell.angle_gamma   90.00
#
_symmetry.space_group_name_H-M   'P 1'
#
loop_
_entity.id
_entity.type
_entity.pdbx_description
1 polymer ?
#
loop_
_entity_poly.entity_id
_entity_poly.type
_entity_poly.pdbx_seq_one_letter_code
_entity_poly.pdbx_strand_id
1 'polypeptide(L)'
;MTQKTHPARHGKANAGFDLVQHALSFQGKDRITGLTDAQTRAYASAVMQKESAGKVDSDNKQGYYGQYQFGAEALVETGLVDREKYNAAIAAAKKEYGKDWRKQWYAKNTGLHAKFLEDESNWKISGGLKHYLGDKALQDAKFVEYTNKQIQQGIRSKAIKPDDSAERIAAFAGAAHLKGVGGASALFKQHKETRDGNGTSTAEYAQRAQKAINSLAPQVAQAMQGGQAAAPAPQAAPPAKTQNGAGTGAAHPPAPALQASQPHASAAMAKRTSPPEASGPAPDGQAILNQRGRFDGYQYKLGGNGEKDAKGVKRIDCSHLVNQAVKGAGYAIPYQTTADMAHSKYYEEVDPKDVKPGDIALWRGGKNHTGIVENYDAKSGKGNFFGAQSTKGASSAKLGSGYWGKPQKFLRPKAEYLKSSPASPAQAQAEATPPKPAAPKPAMSKPGAHQTPVGQNTAPDKVQKLLKTEGTTRIYQMADGTMQTRSGGTVAWRNNNPGNLKFGYAGSHDKTDHSKRSKTRALADAQKRYQGVVDLDQWGNAIFADEKAGRAAKAQLLTKQHGEKTIEAMLPKYAVSDYSGKANHAKYAEGIYKLAASRGLDLHGKKIKDLNPPEFDALMDGMQKVEGFKAGKVAVSGAAHPEQAAPTPAAPAAKTPTPVVAKPLPKPAASANQPKPTLKPAAAPKKPASTGQAAPAAGNAAESQLSALIAQLSAALAQLAQPIRVVVDVQNGNIVAAVNAANSKQQRRN
;
A
#
# COMPACT_ATOMS: atom_id res chain seq x y z
N MET A 1 -6.48 -41.46 34.62
CA MET A 1 -7.51 -41.15 33.60
C MET A 1 -6.82 -40.70 32.32
N THR A 2 -7.37 -41.01 31.15
CA THR A 2 -6.68 -40.88 29.85
C THR A 2 -6.64 -39.44 29.33
N GLN A 3 -5.44 -38.99 28.92
CA GLN A 3 -5.26 -37.67 28.31
C GLN A 3 -5.85 -37.63 26.88
N LYS A 4 -6.91 -36.83 26.66
CA LYS A 4 -7.28 -36.37 25.31
C LYS A 4 -6.41 -35.17 24.93
N THR A 5 -5.25 -35.46 24.36
CA THR A 5 -4.34 -34.47 23.78
C THR A 5 -5.04 -33.72 22.63
N HIS A 6 -5.44 -32.47 22.90
CA HIS A 6 -6.05 -31.62 21.88
C HIS A 6 -4.97 -31.17 20.87
N PRO A 7 -5.14 -31.41 19.56
CA PRO A 7 -4.12 -31.07 18.58
C PRO A 7 -3.98 -29.54 18.45
N ALA A 8 -2.78 -29.03 18.68
CA ALA A 8 -2.48 -27.60 18.67
C ALA A 8 -2.76 -26.96 17.29
N ARG A 9 -3.94 -26.35 17.15
CA ARG A 9 -4.41 -25.70 15.91
C ARG A 9 -3.71 -24.36 15.69
N HIS A 10 -2.45 -24.40 15.27
CA HIS A 10 -1.80 -23.24 14.64
C HIS A 10 -2.73 -22.63 13.58
N GLY A 11 -2.92 -21.31 13.63
CA GLY A 11 -3.98 -20.62 12.92
C GLY A 11 -4.00 -20.90 11.42
N LYS A 12 -5.03 -21.63 10.95
CA LYS A 12 -5.43 -21.60 9.54
C LYS A 12 -5.74 -20.16 9.16
N ALA A 13 -5.36 -19.76 7.94
CA ALA A 13 -5.47 -18.38 7.48
C ALA A 13 -6.89 -17.80 7.61
N ASN A 14 -6.99 -16.49 7.83
CA ASN A 14 -8.21 -15.72 8.12
C ASN A 14 -9.22 -15.61 6.94
N ALA A 15 -9.44 -16.70 6.21
CA ALA A 15 -10.50 -16.81 5.22
C ALA A 15 -11.87 -16.86 5.93
N GLY A 16 -12.62 -15.76 5.86
CA GLY A 16 -13.93 -15.62 6.49
C GLY A 16 -14.03 -14.55 7.58
N PHE A 17 -12.91 -13.95 8.03
CA PHE A 17 -12.98 -12.87 9.02
C PHE A 17 -13.48 -11.56 8.37
N ASP A 18 -14.76 -11.23 8.58
CA ASP A 18 -15.34 -9.96 8.18
C ASP A 18 -15.17 -8.91 9.29
N LEU A 19 -14.37 -7.87 8.99
CA LEU A 19 -14.06 -6.79 9.92
C LEU A 19 -15.27 -5.96 10.35
N VAL A 20 -16.29 -5.83 9.50
CA VAL A 20 -17.52 -5.09 9.84
C VAL A 20 -18.43 -5.97 10.69
N GLN A 21 -18.62 -7.24 10.33
CA GLN A 21 -19.46 -8.15 11.11
C GLN A 21 -18.90 -8.39 12.53
N HIS A 22 -17.58 -8.58 12.69
CA HIS A 22 -16.97 -8.68 14.02
C HIS A 22 -17.01 -7.37 14.84
N ALA A 23 -17.21 -6.22 14.20
CA ALA A 23 -17.43 -4.94 14.87
C ALA A 23 -18.91 -4.76 15.26
N LEU A 24 -19.85 -5.25 14.45
CA LEU A 24 -21.28 -5.28 14.79
C LEU A 24 -21.55 -6.29 15.92
N SER A 25 -20.93 -7.47 15.91
CA SER A 25 -21.04 -8.50 16.95
C SER A 25 -20.23 -8.18 18.23
N PHE A 26 -19.86 -6.91 18.45
CA PHE A 26 -19.22 -6.44 19.67
C PHE A 26 -20.29 -6.14 20.74
N GLN A 27 -20.11 -6.71 21.93
CA GLN A 27 -21.07 -6.76 23.03
C GLN A 27 -20.64 -5.91 24.23
N GLY A 28 -19.47 -5.24 24.16
CA GLY A 28 -19.05 -4.27 25.16
C GLY A 28 -20.01 -3.08 25.17
N LYS A 29 -20.47 -2.69 26.37
CA LYS A 29 -21.42 -1.58 26.57
C LYS A 29 -20.72 -0.22 26.58
N ASP A 30 -19.49 -0.19 27.09
CA ASP A 30 -18.68 1.01 27.22
C ASP A 30 -17.93 1.36 25.93
N ARG A 31 -17.57 2.64 25.80
CA ARG A 31 -16.73 3.16 24.71
C ARG A 31 -15.29 3.37 25.16
N ILE A 32 -14.38 3.29 24.19
CA ILE A 32 -12.99 3.70 24.41
C ILE A 32 -12.90 5.23 24.45
N THR A 33 -12.13 5.74 25.41
CA THR A 33 -11.89 7.17 25.64
C THR A 33 -11.38 7.82 24.37
N GLY A 34 -12.01 8.91 23.94
CA GLY A 34 -11.65 9.61 22.70
C GLY A 34 -12.16 8.96 21.40
N LEU A 35 -12.90 7.84 21.48
CA LEU A 35 -13.49 7.16 20.31
C LEU A 35 -15.03 7.20 20.31
N THR A 36 -15.63 7.20 19.12
CA THR A 36 -17.06 6.88 18.92
C THR A 36 -17.33 5.39 19.19
N ASP A 37 -18.60 4.98 19.25
CA ASP A 37 -18.94 3.55 19.36
C ASP A 37 -18.47 2.77 18.13
N ALA A 38 -18.78 3.25 16.92
CA ALA A 38 -18.30 2.66 15.67
C ALA A 38 -16.75 2.59 15.58
N GLN A 39 -16.04 3.57 16.14
CA GLN A 39 -14.57 3.55 16.25
C GLN A 39 -14.08 2.54 17.30
N THR A 40 -14.74 2.44 18.45
CA THR A 40 -14.47 1.42 19.49
C THR A 40 -14.61 0.02 18.92
N ARG A 41 -15.76 -0.26 18.28
CA ARG A 41 -16.10 -1.51 17.59
C ARG A 41 -15.10 -1.85 16.47
N ALA A 42 -14.75 -0.87 15.64
CA ALA A 42 -13.77 -1.04 14.57
C ALA A 42 -12.37 -1.38 15.10
N TYR A 43 -11.89 -0.68 16.14
CA TYR A 43 -10.60 -0.97 16.77
C TYR A 43 -10.60 -2.37 17.41
N ALA A 44 -11.65 -2.71 18.17
CA ALA A 44 -11.85 -4.04 18.75
C ALA A 44 -11.77 -5.15 17.68
N SER A 45 -12.50 -5.01 16.58
CA SER A 45 -12.48 -5.95 15.45
C SER A 45 -11.10 -6.05 14.78
N ALA A 46 -10.38 -4.93 14.63
CA ALA A 46 -9.04 -4.92 14.06
C ALA A 46 -7.97 -5.60 14.95
N VAL A 47 -8.17 -5.60 16.28
CA VAL A 47 -7.38 -6.38 17.25
C VAL A 47 -7.78 -7.86 17.18
N MET A 48 -9.08 -8.19 17.31
CA MET A 48 -9.59 -9.57 17.19
C MET A 48 -9.05 -10.30 15.93
N GLN A 49 -8.98 -9.61 14.79
CA GLN A 49 -8.42 -10.14 13.55
C GLN A 49 -6.95 -10.60 13.68
N LYS A 50 -6.14 -9.85 14.44
CA LYS A 50 -4.70 -10.06 14.61
C LYS A 50 -4.41 -11.13 15.68
N GLU A 51 -5.16 -11.09 16.77
CA GLU A 51 -4.92 -11.90 17.96
C GLU A 51 -5.48 -13.33 17.86
N SER A 52 -6.72 -13.48 17.40
CA SER A 52 -7.48 -14.75 17.49
C SER A 52 -8.21 -15.15 16.21
N ALA A 53 -8.31 -14.23 15.24
CA ALA A 53 -9.32 -14.25 14.18
C ALA A 53 -10.76 -14.35 14.73
N GLY A 54 -11.06 -13.64 15.83
CA GLY A 54 -12.40 -13.49 16.39
C GLY A 54 -12.91 -14.67 17.22
N LYS A 55 -12.01 -15.53 17.69
CA LYS A 55 -12.33 -16.71 18.48
C LYS A 55 -12.29 -16.39 19.97
N VAL A 56 -13.46 -16.48 20.62
CA VAL A 56 -13.65 -16.22 22.05
C VAL A 56 -12.90 -17.26 22.90
N ASP A 57 -12.75 -18.48 22.40
CA ASP A 57 -12.09 -19.63 23.02
C ASP A 57 -10.57 -19.74 22.73
N SER A 58 -9.95 -18.71 22.11
CA SER A 58 -8.57 -18.81 21.62
C SER A 58 -7.52 -18.77 22.74
N ASP A 59 -6.52 -19.65 22.66
CA ASP A 59 -5.30 -19.65 23.47
C ASP A 59 -4.05 -19.40 22.60
N ASN A 60 -2.89 -19.23 23.25
CA ASN A 60 -1.60 -19.49 22.62
C ASN A 60 -0.58 -20.11 23.59
N LYS A 61 0.51 -20.62 23.00
CA LYS A 61 1.58 -21.36 23.67
C LYS A 61 2.30 -20.62 24.80
N GLN A 62 2.10 -19.32 24.98
CA GLN A 62 2.66 -18.54 26.10
C GLN A 62 1.62 -18.13 27.16
N GLY A 63 0.41 -18.70 27.13
CA GLY A 63 -0.63 -18.47 28.14
C GLY A 63 -1.35 -17.13 27.97
N TYR A 64 -1.62 -16.72 26.73
CA TYR A 64 -2.51 -15.59 26.45
C TYR A 64 -3.84 -16.12 25.89
N TYR A 65 -4.97 -15.59 26.37
CA TYR A 65 -6.28 -16.21 26.22
C TYR A 65 -7.35 -15.22 25.74
N GLY A 66 -8.43 -15.76 25.17
CA GLY A 66 -9.55 -14.99 24.64
C GLY A 66 -9.30 -14.39 23.26
N GLN A 67 -10.34 -13.77 22.70
CA GLN A 67 -10.32 -13.16 21.36
C GLN A 67 -9.34 -11.99 21.23
N TYR A 68 -8.91 -11.42 22.36
CA TYR A 68 -7.95 -10.33 22.47
C TYR A 68 -6.58 -10.77 23.01
N GLN A 69 -6.36 -12.07 23.22
CA GLN A 69 -5.11 -12.64 23.72
C GLN A 69 -4.58 -11.91 24.97
N PHE A 70 -5.42 -11.81 25.99
CA PHE A 70 -5.08 -11.21 27.28
C PHE A 70 -4.20 -12.17 28.11
N GLY A 71 -3.18 -11.60 28.76
CA GLY A 71 -2.37 -12.26 29.77
C GLY A 71 -2.71 -11.78 31.18
N ALA A 72 -2.06 -12.37 32.17
CA ALA A 72 -2.35 -12.14 33.59
C ALA A 72 -2.27 -10.66 33.99
N GLU A 73 -1.31 -9.90 33.46
CA GLU A 73 -1.19 -8.46 33.71
C GLU A 73 -2.47 -7.69 33.31
N ALA A 74 -3.08 -8.00 32.15
CA ALA A 74 -4.30 -7.34 31.69
C ALA A 74 -5.56 -7.79 32.48
N LEU A 75 -5.59 -9.06 32.89
CA LEU A 75 -6.69 -9.64 33.67
C LEU A 75 -6.67 -9.16 35.13
N VAL A 76 -5.47 -8.90 35.68
CA VAL A 76 -5.24 -8.25 36.97
C VAL A 76 -5.61 -6.77 36.91
N GLU A 77 -5.16 -6.03 35.89
CA GLU A 77 -5.52 -4.62 35.73
C GLU A 77 -7.03 -4.40 35.51
N THR A 78 -7.76 -5.42 35.08
CA THR A 78 -9.23 -5.40 34.94
C THR A 78 -9.99 -6.14 36.05
N GLY A 79 -9.29 -6.58 37.10
CA GLY A 79 -9.90 -7.16 38.30
C GLY A 79 -10.54 -8.54 38.14
N LEU A 80 -10.30 -9.26 37.03
CA LEU A 80 -10.74 -10.65 36.88
C LEU A 80 -9.82 -11.66 37.56
N VAL A 81 -8.54 -11.31 37.69
CA VAL A 81 -7.49 -12.13 38.30
C VAL A 81 -6.92 -11.39 39.49
N ASP A 82 -6.53 -12.12 40.53
CA ASP A 82 -6.09 -11.53 41.79
C ASP A 82 -4.69 -10.93 41.70
N ARG A 83 -4.59 -9.66 42.12
CA ARG A 83 -3.36 -8.86 42.07
C ARG A 83 -2.33 -9.31 43.10
N GLU A 84 -2.75 -9.75 44.28
CA GLU A 84 -1.85 -10.16 45.35
C GLU A 84 -1.26 -11.53 45.02
N LYS A 85 -2.08 -12.47 44.57
CA LYS A 85 -1.61 -13.77 44.04
C LYS A 85 -0.70 -13.61 42.82
N TYR A 86 -1.02 -12.71 41.89
CA TYR A 86 -0.14 -12.41 40.75
C TYR A 86 1.21 -11.81 41.20
N ASN A 87 1.19 -10.84 42.11
CA ASN A 87 2.41 -10.25 42.66
C ASN A 87 3.25 -11.28 43.41
N ALA A 88 2.63 -12.17 44.19
CA ALA A 88 3.28 -13.27 44.89
C ALA A 88 3.90 -14.29 43.92
N ALA A 89 3.18 -14.70 42.87
CA ALA A 89 3.69 -15.60 41.83
C ALA A 89 4.88 -14.99 41.07
N ILE A 90 4.81 -13.70 40.74
CA ILE A 90 5.90 -12.93 40.12
C ILE A 90 7.10 -12.79 41.09
N ALA A 91 6.87 -12.64 42.40
CA ALA A 91 7.93 -12.58 43.41
C ALA A 91 8.61 -13.95 43.60
N ALA A 92 7.83 -15.05 43.65
CA ALA A 92 8.34 -16.41 43.69
C ALA A 92 9.20 -16.73 42.45
N ALA A 93 8.70 -16.44 41.25
CA ALA A 93 9.43 -16.65 40.00
C ALA A 93 10.74 -15.85 39.94
N LYS A 94 10.79 -14.63 40.50
CA LYS A 94 12.02 -13.84 40.64
C LYS A 94 13.00 -14.45 41.66
N LYS A 95 12.51 -14.96 42.79
CA LYS A 95 13.31 -15.61 43.84
C LYS A 95 13.94 -16.91 43.34
N GLU A 96 13.19 -17.71 42.57
CA GLU A 96 13.59 -19.02 42.07
C GLU A 96 14.51 -18.95 40.83
N TYR A 97 14.18 -18.07 39.86
CA TYR A 97 14.86 -18.04 38.55
C TYR A 97 15.73 -16.80 38.31
N GLY A 98 15.85 -15.90 39.30
CA GLY A 98 16.70 -14.71 39.23
C GLY A 98 16.44 -13.88 37.97
N LYS A 99 17.51 -13.56 37.22
CA LYS A 99 17.43 -12.78 35.96
C LYS A 99 16.56 -13.43 34.87
N ASP A 100 16.47 -14.76 34.86
CA ASP A 100 15.81 -15.55 33.82
C ASP A 100 14.32 -15.78 34.07
N TRP A 101 13.75 -15.21 35.15
CA TRP A 101 12.33 -15.38 35.52
C TRP A 101 11.35 -15.13 34.37
N ARG A 102 11.60 -14.13 33.51
CA ARG A 102 10.73 -13.84 32.35
C ARG A 102 10.72 -14.95 31.29
N LYS A 103 11.84 -15.68 31.14
CA LYS A 103 11.97 -16.80 30.21
C LYS A 103 11.14 -18.00 30.68
N GLN A 104 11.09 -18.24 31.99
CA GLN A 104 10.29 -19.31 32.60
C GLN A 104 8.82 -18.92 32.74
N TRP A 105 8.53 -17.65 33.02
CA TRP A 105 7.16 -17.13 33.09
C TRP A 105 6.45 -17.29 31.74
N TYR A 106 7.06 -16.84 30.65
CA TYR A 106 6.52 -16.94 29.29
C TYR A 106 7.07 -18.14 28.48
N ALA A 107 7.47 -19.23 29.16
CA ALA A 107 7.96 -20.44 28.48
C ALA A 107 6.83 -21.13 27.67
N LYS A 108 7.17 -21.65 26.48
CA LYS A 108 6.20 -22.22 25.55
C LYS A 108 5.65 -23.56 26.07
N ASN A 109 4.33 -23.69 26.14
CA ASN A 109 3.54 -24.83 26.64
C ASN A 109 3.72 -25.16 28.14
N THR A 110 4.73 -24.62 28.83
CA THR A 110 5.10 -25.02 30.21
C THR A 110 5.23 -23.85 31.18
N GLY A 111 5.12 -22.61 30.70
CA GLY A 111 5.42 -21.39 31.44
C GLY A 111 4.47 -21.13 32.60
N LEU A 112 5.01 -20.48 33.63
CA LEU A 112 4.27 -20.14 34.86
C LEU A 112 3.07 -19.22 34.58
N HIS A 113 3.13 -18.40 33.53
CA HIS A 113 2.05 -17.52 33.11
C HIS A 113 0.76 -18.26 32.73
N ALA A 114 0.88 -19.38 31.99
CA ALA A 114 -0.25 -20.22 31.61
C ALA A 114 -0.84 -20.90 32.85
N LYS A 115 0.02 -21.58 33.63
CA LYS A 115 -0.36 -22.30 34.86
C LYS A 115 -1.07 -21.40 35.88
N PHE A 116 -0.60 -20.16 36.04
CA PHE A 116 -1.20 -19.16 36.94
C PHE A 116 -2.62 -18.77 36.51
N LEU A 117 -2.91 -18.74 35.20
CA LEU A 117 -4.25 -18.48 34.68
C LEU A 117 -5.12 -19.73 34.58
N GLU A 118 -4.54 -20.93 34.47
CA GLU A 118 -5.25 -22.21 34.45
C GLU A 118 -5.72 -22.64 35.86
N ASP A 119 -5.06 -22.17 36.92
CA ASP A 119 -5.52 -22.28 38.31
C ASP A 119 -6.69 -21.31 38.59
N GLU A 120 -7.90 -21.87 38.70
CA GLU A 120 -9.14 -21.15 39.00
C GLU A 120 -9.06 -20.32 40.29
N SER A 121 -8.26 -20.73 41.28
CA SER A 121 -8.14 -20.01 42.55
C SER A 121 -7.51 -18.62 42.40
N ASN A 122 -6.82 -18.34 41.28
CA ASN A 122 -6.27 -17.02 40.98
C ASN A 122 -7.30 -16.05 40.38
N TRP A 123 -8.52 -16.50 40.08
CA TRP A 123 -9.58 -15.67 39.52
C TRP A 123 -10.53 -15.13 40.60
N LYS A 124 -11.16 -13.99 40.30
CA LYS A 124 -12.25 -13.39 41.10
C LYS A 124 -13.65 -13.71 40.55
N ILE A 125 -13.74 -14.64 39.60
CA ILE A 125 -14.98 -15.11 38.97
C ILE A 125 -15.07 -16.63 39.06
N SER A 126 -16.27 -17.15 39.34
CA SER A 126 -16.53 -18.60 39.40
C SER A 126 -16.36 -19.24 38.02
N GLY A 127 -15.66 -20.37 37.94
CA GLY A 127 -15.25 -21.02 36.70
C GLY A 127 -14.01 -20.40 36.05
N GLY A 128 -13.40 -19.36 36.65
CA GLY A 128 -12.12 -18.76 36.26
C GLY A 128 -11.91 -18.58 34.75
N LEU A 129 -10.80 -19.14 34.24
CA LEU A 129 -10.44 -19.09 32.82
C LEU A 129 -11.49 -19.72 31.90
N LYS A 130 -12.17 -20.79 32.34
CA LYS A 130 -13.23 -21.45 31.56
C LYS A 130 -14.45 -20.55 31.40
N HIS A 131 -14.81 -19.81 32.45
CA HIS A 131 -15.86 -18.78 32.38
C HIS A 131 -15.43 -17.64 31.44
N TYR A 132 -14.21 -17.11 31.61
CA TYR A 132 -13.67 -16.05 30.77
C TYR A 132 -13.64 -16.41 29.27
N LEU A 133 -13.26 -17.65 28.92
CA LEU A 133 -13.26 -18.14 27.54
C LEU A 133 -14.66 -18.45 26.98
N GLY A 134 -15.68 -18.57 27.84
CA GLY A 134 -17.08 -18.73 27.44
C GLY A 134 -17.83 -17.41 27.22
N ASP A 135 -17.51 -16.36 27.98
CA ASP A 135 -18.24 -15.08 27.95
C ASP A 135 -17.57 -14.03 27.04
N LYS A 136 -18.12 -13.88 25.83
CA LYS A 136 -17.71 -12.84 24.88
C LYS A 136 -18.01 -11.41 25.37
N ALA A 137 -19.12 -11.18 26.06
CA ALA A 137 -19.49 -9.86 26.54
C ALA A 137 -18.55 -9.40 27.66
N LEU A 138 -18.13 -10.32 28.54
CA LEU A 138 -17.07 -10.07 29.52
C LEU A 138 -15.74 -9.74 28.83
N GLN A 139 -15.33 -10.50 27.82
CA GLN A 139 -14.10 -10.21 27.06
C GLN A 139 -14.15 -8.83 26.38
N ASP A 140 -15.26 -8.49 25.71
CA ASP A 140 -15.47 -7.20 25.03
C ASP A 140 -15.46 -6.02 26.00
N ALA A 141 -16.15 -6.13 27.15
CA ALA A 141 -16.16 -5.10 28.18
C ALA A 141 -14.77 -4.89 28.81
N LYS A 142 -14.08 -5.99 29.14
CA LYS A 142 -12.75 -5.94 29.76
C LYS A 142 -11.67 -5.46 28.79
N PHE A 143 -11.84 -5.67 27.49
CA PHE A 143 -11.02 -5.04 26.46
C PHE A 143 -11.12 -3.50 26.47
N VAL A 144 -12.34 -2.96 26.58
CA VAL A 144 -12.56 -1.50 26.70
C VAL A 144 -12.01 -0.96 28.01
N GLU A 145 -12.28 -1.64 29.13
CA GLU A 145 -11.79 -1.24 30.45
C GLU A 145 -10.26 -1.17 30.50
N TYR A 146 -9.57 -2.21 30.01
CA TYR A 146 -8.11 -2.23 29.96
C TYR A 146 -7.56 -1.16 29.01
N THR A 147 -8.15 -1.00 27.83
CA THR A 147 -7.72 0.02 26.87
C THR A 147 -7.88 1.43 27.44
N ASN A 148 -8.98 1.70 28.15
CA ASN A 148 -9.21 2.96 28.85
C ASN A 148 -8.17 3.21 29.95
N LYS A 149 -7.84 2.19 30.75
CA LYS A 149 -6.75 2.27 31.75
C LYS A 149 -5.40 2.57 31.09
N GLN A 150 -5.09 1.96 29.95
CA GLN A 150 -3.85 2.25 29.20
C GLN A 150 -3.82 3.67 28.62
N ILE A 151 -4.90 4.14 27.99
CA ILE A 151 -5.02 5.52 27.46
C ILE A 151 -4.85 6.55 28.59
N GLN A 152 -5.52 6.35 29.73
CA GLN A 152 -5.40 7.23 30.89
C GLN A 152 -3.98 7.30 31.45
N GLN A 153 -3.23 6.19 31.46
CA GLN A 153 -1.81 6.22 31.81
C GLN A 153 -0.95 6.93 30.73
N GLY A 154 -1.28 6.80 29.44
CA GLY A 154 -0.65 7.52 28.33
C GLY A 154 -0.85 9.04 28.38
N ILE A 155 -2.02 9.49 28.85
CA ILE A 155 -2.32 10.90 29.14
C ILE A 155 -1.48 11.38 30.33
N ARG A 156 -1.50 10.66 31.46
CA ARG A 156 -0.67 11.00 32.65
C ARG A 156 0.83 11.03 32.34
N SER A 157 1.31 10.12 31.50
CA SER A 157 2.73 10.08 31.09
C SER A 157 3.11 11.15 30.05
N LYS A 158 2.14 11.93 29.55
CA LYS A 158 2.30 12.90 28.45
C LYS A 158 2.86 12.26 27.18
N ALA A 159 2.39 11.04 26.85
CA ALA A 159 2.63 10.38 25.56
C ALA A 159 1.54 10.73 24.53
N ILE A 160 0.31 10.90 25.02
CA ILE A 160 -0.84 11.43 24.29
C ILE A 160 -1.54 12.48 25.16
N LYS A 161 -2.51 13.19 24.59
CA LYS A 161 -3.40 14.14 25.27
C LYS A 161 -4.86 13.65 25.27
N PRO A 162 -5.76 14.24 26.07
CA PRO A 162 -7.20 13.97 26.00
C PRO A 162 -7.85 14.47 24.68
N ASP A 163 -7.29 15.52 24.08
CA ASP A 163 -7.70 16.18 22.84
C ASP A 163 -6.95 15.70 21.58
N ASP A 164 -6.09 14.68 21.72
CA ASP A 164 -5.45 14.05 20.55
C ASP A 164 -6.51 13.37 19.67
N SER A 165 -6.29 13.33 18.35
CA SER A 165 -7.29 12.77 17.42
C SER A 165 -7.56 11.28 17.68
N ALA A 166 -8.74 10.81 17.27
CA ALA A 166 -9.16 9.41 17.42
C ALA A 166 -8.13 8.42 16.85
N GLU A 167 -7.48 8.78 15.73
CA GLU A 167 -6.41 8.00 15.11
C GLU A 167 -5.18 7.90 16.01
N ARG A 168 -4.81 8.99 16.68
CA ARG A 168 -3.62 9.07 17.55
C ARG A 168 -3.86 8.36 18.87
N ILE A 169 -5.06 8.50 19.46
CA ILE A 169 -5.47 7.77 20.66
C ILE A 169 -5.54 6.27 20.38
N ALA A 170 -6.17 5.85 19.27
CA ALA A 170 -6.21 4.45 18.85
C ALA A 170 -4.81 3.90 18.53
N ALA A 171 -3.96 4.67 17.86
CA ALA A 171 -2.58 4.28 17.59
C ALA A 171 -1.76 4.05 18.87
N PHE A 172 -1.98 4.88 19.92
CA PHE A 172 -1.37 4.66 21.23
C PHE A 172 -1.94 3.40 21.90
N ALA A 173 -3.27 3.22 21.89
CA ALA A 173 -3.92 2.04 22.42
C ALA A 173 -3.41 0.74 21.76
N GLY A 174 -3.27 0.71 20.43
CA GLY A 174 -2.70 -0.44 19.72
C GLY A 174 -1.27 -0.75 20.14
N ALA A 175 -0.40 0.27 20.23
CA ALA A 175 0.97 0.08 20.71
C ALA A 175 1.03 -0.39 22.18
N ALA A 176 0.08 0.06 23.01
CA ALA A 176 -0.02 -0.29 24.43
C ALA A 176 -0.60 -1.70 24.64
N HIS A 177 -1.49 -2.15 23.76
CA HIS A 177 -1.99 -3.53 23.74
C HIS A 177 -0.84 -4.52 23.51
N LEU A 178 0.06 -4.27 22.55
CA LEU A 178 1.19 -5.17 22.25
C LEU A 178 2.31 -5.15 23.31
N LYS A 179 2.70 -3.97 23.83
CA LYS A 179 3.93 -3.78 24.63
C LYS A 179 3.73 -3.04 25.96
N GLY A 180 2.48 -2.89 26.40
CA GLY A 180 2.14 -2.07 27.56
C GLY A 180 2.36 -0.57 27.31
N VAL A 181 1.88 0.24 28.25
CA VAL A 181 1.99 1.71 28.21
C VAL A 181 3.44 2.20 28.09
N GLY A 182 4.41 1.45 28.63
CA GLY A 182 5.83 1.75 28.47
C GLY A 182 6.32 1.62 27.02
N GLY A 183 5.95 0.54 26.32
CA GLY A 183 6.30 0.35 24.91
C GLY A 183 5.61 1.34 23.97
N ALA A 184 4.36 1.71 24.27
CA ALA A 184 3.66 2.80 23.58
C ALA A 184 4.30 4.17 23.83
N SER A 185 4.64 4.48 25.08
CA SER A 185 5.30 5.74 25.45
C SER A 185 6.69 5.89 24.81
N ALA A 186 7.44 4.79 24.65
CA ALA A 186 8.70 4.80 23.91
C ALA A 186 8.51 5.18 22.43
N LEU A 187 7.49 4.63 21.76
CA LEU A 187 7.15 5.01 20.39
C LEU A 187 6.68 6.47 20.29
N PHE A 188 5.79 6.90 21.20
CA PHE A 188 5.11 8.20 21.11
C PHE A 188 5.89 9.40 21.67
N LYS A 189 6.88 9.17 22.55
CA LYS A 189 7.71 10.23 23.15
C LYS A 189 9.19 10.19 22.74
N GLN A 190 9.68 9.06 22.24
CA GLN A 190 11.10 8.85 21.91
C GLN A 190 11.30 8.36 20.46
N HIS A 191 10.22 8.26 19.67
CA HIS A 191 10.21 7.68 18.32
C HIS A 191 10.83 6.27 18.23
N LYS A 192 10.83 5.55 19.36
CA LYS A 192 11.52 4.27 19.52
C LYS A 192 10.54 3.11 19.38
N GLU A 193 10.57 2.44 18.23
CA GLU A 193 9.89 1.16 18.07
C GLU A 193 10.41 0.14 19.10
N THR A 194 9.49 -0.67 19.62
CA THR A 194 9.83 -1.87 20.40
C THR A 194 9.07 -3.06 19.83
N ARG A 195 9.55 -4.29 20.08
CA ARG A 195 9.02 -5.52 19.46
C ARG A 195 8.63 -6.57 20.49
N ASP A 196 7.70 -7.44 20.11
CA ASP A 196 7.32 -8.64 20.87
C ASP A 196 8.32 -9.79 20.65
N GLY A 197 8.04 -10.97 21.24
CA GLY A 197 8.85 -12.17 21.04
C GLY A 197 8.74 -12.81 19.65
N ASN A 198 7.85 -12.30 18.78
CA ASN A 198 7.64 -12.77 17.41
C ASN A 198 8.23 -11.78 16.36
N GLY A 199 8.77 -10.64 16.80
CA GLY A 199 9.33 -9.59 15.94
C GLY A 199 8.34 -8.51 15.50
N THR A 200 7.07 -8.60 15.90
CA THR A 200 6.00 -7.62 15.64
C THR A 200 6.28 -6.31 16.38
N SER A 201 6.09 -5.14 15.76
CA SER A 201 6.42 -3.84 16.40
C SER A 201 5.22 -3.06 16.92
N THR A 202 5.48 -2.18 17.90
CA THR A 202 4.50 -1.18 18.36
C THR A 202 3.99 -0.29 17.24
N ALA A 203 4.81 -0.01 16.22
CA ALA A 203 4.40 0.74 15.04
C ALA A 203 3.42 -0.03 14.14
N GLU A 204 3.56 -1.35 13.99
CA GLU A 204 2.58 -2.17 13.25
C GLU A 204 1.21 -2.11 13.91
N TYR A 205 1.14 -2.23 15.24
CA TYR A 205 -0.12 -2.15 15.98
C TYR A 205 -0.71 -0.73 15.98
N ALA A 206 0.13 0.30 16.12
CA ALA A 206 -0.29 1.69 16.00
C ALA A 206 -0.93 1.96 14.62
N GLN A 207 -0.30 1.52 13.54
CA GLN A 207 -0.83 1.65 12.18
C GLN A 207 -2.10 0.81 11.95
N ARG A 208 -2.17 -0.40 12.50
CA ARG A 208 -3.38 -1.24 12.49
C ARG A 208 -4.57 -0.54 13.15
N ALA A 209 -4.35 0.04 14.33
CA ALA A 209 -5.37 0.77 15.06
C ALA A 209 -5.81 2.05 14.34
N GLN A 210 -4.86 2.88 13.89
CA GLN A 210 -5.14 4.05 13.06
C GLN A 210 -5.92 3.70 11.79
N LYS A 211 -5.60 2.58 11.12
CA LYS A 211 -6.35 2.11 9.95
C LYS A 211 -7.77 1.67 10.30
N ALA A 212 -7.99 1.11 11.50
CA ALA A 212 -9.34 0.78 11.97
C ALA A 212 -10.20 2.05 12.09
N ILE A 213 -9.65 3.13 12.66
CA ILE A 213 -10.31 4.43 12.73
C ILE A 213 -10.56 5.00 11.32
N ASN A 214 -9.51 5.16 10.51
CA ASN A 214 -9.56 5.82 9.21
C ASN A 214 -10.36 5.09 8.13
N SER A 215 -10.52 3.77 8.22
CA SER A 215 -11.08 2.97 7.12
C SER A 215 -12.20 2.02 7.52
N LEU A 216 -12.24 1.53 8.76
CA LEU A 216 -13.27 0.58 9.20
C LEU A 216 -14.41 1.28 9.96
N ALA A 217 -14.10 2.23 10.85
CA ALA A 217 -15.12 2.92 11.64
C ALA A 217 -16.23 3.61 10.82
N PRO A 218 -15.98 4.23 9.65
CA PRO A 218 -17.04 4.76 8.80
C PRO A 218 -17.97 3.67 8.24
N GLN A 219 -17.43 2.50 7.88
CA GLN A 219 -18.22 1.35 7.40
C GLN A 219 -19.05 0.74 8.53
N VAL A 220 -18.50 0.68 9.74
CA VAL A 220 -19.22 0.22 10.94
C VAL A 220 -20.34 1.19 11.31
N ALA A 221 -20.09 2.50 11.29
CA ALA A 221 -21.11 3.52 11.54
C ALA A 221 -22.26 3.44 10.52
N GLN A 222 -21.93 3.32 9.22
CA GLN A 222 -22.93 3.16 8.17
C GLN A 222 -23.75 1.86 8.33
N ALA A 223 -23.11 0.76 8.72
CA ALA A 223 -23.81 -0.51 8.96
C ALA A 223 -24.71 -0.47 10.20
N MET A 224 -24.30 0.23 11.27
CA MET A 224 -25.13 0.48 12.46
C MET A 224 -26.37 1.32 12.11
N GLN A 225 -26.21 2.36 11.28
CA GLN A 225 -27.33 3.21 10.82
C GLN A 225 -28.27 2.46 9.87
N GLY A 226 -27.73 1.64 8.96
CA GLY A 226 -28.52 0.79 8.07
C GLY A 226 -29.39 -0.25 8.78
N GLY A 227 -29.08 -0.58 10.04
CA GLY A 227 -29.87 -1.47 10.89
C GLY A 227 -31.16 -0.85 11.47
N GLN A 228 -31.43 0.44 11.25
CA GLN A 228 -32.67 1.10 11.70
C GLN A 228 -33.74 1.22 10.59
N ALA A 229 -33.44 0.83 9.34
CA ALA A 229 -34.46 0.65 8.32
C ALA A 229 -35.23 -0.65 8.56
N ALA A 230 -36.56 -0.59 8.55
CA ALA A 230 -37.45 -1.63 9.04
C ALA A 230 -37.15 -3.05 8.52
N ALA A 231 -37.18 -4.03 9.42
CA ALA A 231 -37.11 -5.45 9.07
C ALA A 231 -38.35 -5.84 8.23
N PRO A 232 -38.18 -6.47 7.05
CA PRO A 232 -39.30 -7.08 6.34
C PRO A 232 -39.85 -8.25 7.16
N ALA A 233 -41.17 -8.30 7.34
CA ALA A 233 -41.82 -9.47 7.92
C ALA A 233 -41.58 -10.72 7.03
N PRO A 234 -41.47 -11.93 7.61
CA PRO A 234 -41.26 -13.15 6.83
C PRO A 234 -42.46 -13.41 5.91
N GLN A 235 -42.26 -13.25 4.60
CA GLN A 235 -43.29 -13.54 3.61
C GLN A 235 -43.52 -15.05 3.51
N ALA A 236 -44.80 -15.44 3.46
CA ALA A 236 -45.22 -16.84 3.42
C ALA A 236 -44.80 -17.54 2.12
N ALA A 237 -44.65 -18.87 2.19
CA ALA A 237 -44.33 -19.69 1.03
C ALA A 237 -45.49 -19.70 0.00
N PRO A 238 -45.20 -19.72 -1.31
CA PRO A 238 -46.24 -19.82 -2.35
C PRO A 238 -46.89 -21.23 -2.36
N PRO A 239 -48.17 -21.34 -2.75
CA PRO A 239 -48.94 -22.57 -2.64
C PRO A 239 -48.53 -23.64 -3.66
N ALA A 240 -48.58 -24.91 -3.24
CA ALA A 240 -48.38 -26.05 -4.11
C ALA A 240 -49.57 -26.24 -5.09
N LYS A 241 -49.28 -26.59 -6.35
CA LYS A 241 -50.30 -27.05 -7.31
C LYS A 241 -50.37 -28.57 -7.35
N THR A 242 -51.53 -29.07 -6.94
CA THR A 242 -52.12 -30.39 -7.16
C THR A 242 -51.57 -31.22 -8.32
N GLN A 243 -51.26 -32.49 -8.04
CA GLN A 243 -51.56 -33.61 -8.92
C GLN A 243 -52.29 -34.70 -8.10
N ASN A 244 -53.46 -35.13 -8.57
CA ASN A 244 -54.16 -36.32 -8.06
C ASN A 244 -53.79 -37.52 -8.94
N GLY A 245 -53.58 -38.71 -8.36
CA GLY A 245 -53.21 -39.91 -9.10
C GLY A 245 -53.03 -41.14 -8.21
N ALA A 246 -54.15 -41.79 -7.87
CA ALA A 246 -54.32 -42.99 -7.04
C ALA A 246 -53.17 -44.03 -6.97
N GLY A 247 -52.98 -44.66 -5.80
CA GLY A 247 -52.09 -45.82 -5.61
C GLY A 247 -52.05 -46.36 -4.18
N THR A 248 -52.87 -47.37 -3.88
CA THR A 248 -53.00 -48.06 -2.58
C THR A 248 -51.73 -48.80 -2.13
N GLY A 249 -51.39 -48.79 -0.83
CA GLY A 249 -50.39 -49.68 -0.22
C GLY A 249 -50.15 -49.36 1.27
N ALA A 250 -49.92 -50.39 2.10
CA ALA A 250 -49.83 -50.24 3.57
C ALA A 250 -48.52 -50.82 4.15
N ALA A 251 -48.35 -50.61 5.47
CA ALA A 251 -47.44 -51.26 6.43
C ALA A 251 -46.02 -50.68 6.70
N HIS A 252 -45.72 -50.62 8.01
CA HIS A 252 -44.39 -50.58 8.64
C HIS A 252 -43.94 -52.02 8.98
N PRO A 253 -42.83 -52.25 9.73
CA PRO A 253 -41.39 -51.95 9.54
C PRO A 253 -40.63 -53.32 9.41
N PRO A 254 -39.37 -53.59 9.86
CA PRO A 254 -38.24 -52.77 10.32
C PRO A 254 -36.89 -53.08 9.60
N ALA A 255 -35.75 -52.69 10.19
CA ALA A 255 -34.38 -52.96 9.72
C ALA A 255 -33.85 -54.36 10.14
N PRO A 256 -32.68 -54.81 9.63
CA PRO A 256 -31.42 -54.51 10.33
C PRO A 256 -30.20 -54.19 9.41
N ALA A 257 -29.05 -53.93 10.03
CA ALA A 257 -27.82 -53.39 9.42
C ALA A 257 -26.75 -54.46 9.09
N LEU A 258 -25.74 -54.10 8.26
CA LEU A 258 -24.28 -54.20 8.54
C LEU A 258 -23.41 -54.08 7.27
N GLN A 259 -22.29 -53.34 7.37
CA GLN A 259 -21.01 -53.51 6.62
C GLN A 259 -21.04 -53.43 5.06
N ALA A 260 -19.93 -53.21 4.33
CA ALA A 260 -18.68 -52.49 4.58
C ALA A 260 -18.01 -52.13 3.22
N SER A 261 -16.83 -51.50 3.25
CA SER A 261 -15.86 -51.38 2.13
C SER A 261 -16.18 -50.41 0.97
N GLN A 262 -15.46 -49.29 0.98
CA GLN A 262 -14.89 -48.64 -0.22
C GLN A 262 -13.72 -49.51 -0.79
N PRO A 263 -13.08 -49.20 -1.94
CA PRO A 263 -13.22 -48.02 -2.81
C PRO A 263 -13.34 -48.30 -4.32
N HIS A 264 -13.68 -47.25 -5.09
CA HIS A 264 -13.25 -47.13 -6.48
C HIS A 264 -12.61 -45.77 -6.74
N ALA A 265 -11.45 -45.78 -7.38
CA ALA A 265 -10.76 -44.60 -7.90
C ALA A 265 -10.23 -44.90 -9.31
N SER A 266 -10.70 -44.17 -10.31
CA SER A 266 -10.03 -43.91 -11.60
C SER A 266 -10.82 -42.86 -12.38
N ALA A 267 -10.21 -42.30 -13.43
CA ALA A 267 -10.69 -41.09 -14.11
C ALA A 267 -10.77 -41.26 -15.63
N ALA A 268 -11.46 -40.31 -16.28
CA ALA A 268 -11.63 -40.17 -17.74
C ALA A 268 -12.49 -41.28 -18.40
N MET A 269 -13.06 -41.10 -19.60
CA MET A 269 -12.80 -40.06 -20.62
C MET A 269 -14.09 -39.56 -21.30
N ALA A 270 -13.98 -38.54 -22.15
CA ALA A 270 -15.08 -37.76 -22.70
C ALA A 270 -15.84 -38.40 -23.88
N LYS A 271 -17.04 -37.88 -24.17
CA LYS A 271 -17.59 -37.81 -25.52
C LYS A 271 -18.02 -36.37 -25.84
N ARG A 272 -17.92 -35.96 -27.12
CA ARG A 272 -18.23 -34.60 -27.59
C ARG A 272 -19.52 -34.59 -28.41
N THR A 273 -20.24 -33.47 -28.37
CA THR A 273 -21.12 -32.97 -29.44
C THR A 273 -20.90 -31.47 -29.59
N SER A 274 -20.87 -30.97 -30.83
CA SER A 274 -20.54 -29.57 -31.17
C SER A 274 -21.80 -28.84 -31.73
N PRO A 275 -21.74 -27.64 -32.35
CA PRO A 275 -22.43 -26.47 -31.79
C PRO A 275 -23.41 -25.79 -32.77
N PRO A 276 -24.00 -24.63 -32.41
CA PRO A 276 -24.43 -23.62 -33.36
C PRO A 276 -23.44 -22.44 -33.48
N GLU A 277 -23.74 -21.51 -34.38
CA GLU A 277 -22.79 -20.66 -35.13
C GLU A 277 -22.20 -19.41 -34.42
N ALA A 278 -21.27 -18.76 -35.14
CA ALA A 278 -20.31 -17.77 -34.68
C ALA A 278 -20.80 -16.31 -34.73
N SER A 279 -20.08 -15.42 -34.03
CA SER A 279 -20.18 -13.96 -34.21
C SER A 279 -18.85 -13.22 -34.00
N GLY A 280 -18.22 -12.83 -35.11
CA GLY A 280 -17.17 -11.80 -35.16
C GLY A 280 -15.74 -12.19 -34.71
N PRO A 281 -14.73 -11.37 -35.06
CA PRO A 281 -13.36 -11.53 -34.56
C PRO A 281 -13.27 -11.22 -33.05
N ALA A 282 -12.44 -11.97 -32.33
CA ALA A 282 -12.41 -11.94 -30.87
C ALA A 282 -11.89 -10.59 -30.30
N PRO A 283 -12.60 -9.97 -29.33
CA PRO A 283 -12.30 -8.61 -28.86
C PRO A 283 -11.07 -8.54 -27.92
N ASP A 284 -10.36 -7.42 -28.04
CA ASP A 284 -8.98 -7.18 -27.62
C ASP A 284 -8.66 -7.48 -26.14
N GLY A 285 -9.65 -7.39 -25.25
CA GLY A 285 -9.50 -7.66 -23.82
C GLY A 285 -9.05 -9.10 -23.51
N GLN A 286 -9.48 -10.08 -24.30
CA GLN A 286 -9.16 -11.49 -24.02
C GLN A 286 -7.65 -11.78 -24.06
N ALA A 287 -6.89 -11.05 -24.89
CA ALA A 287 -5.44 -11.16 -24.95
C ALA A 287 -4.75 -10.75 -23.64
N ILE A 288 -5.35 -9.83 -22.87
CA ILE A 288 -4.86 -9.41 -21.53
C ILE A 288 -5.20 -10.48 -20.50
N LEU A 289 -6.42 -11.01 -20.54
CA LEU A 289 -6.91 -12.03 -19.61
C LEU A 289 -6.21 -13.39 -19.76
N ASN A 290 -5.74 -13.70 -20.98
CA ASN A 290 -4.94 -14.90 -21.25
C ASN A 290 -3.55 -14.85 -20.57
N GLN A 291 -3.08 -13.70 -20.11
CA GLN A 291 -1.77 -13.59 -19.47
C GLN A 291 -1.70 -14.12 -18.04
N ARG A 292 -2.84 -14.40 -17.38
CA ARG A 292 -2.89 -14.76 -15.95
C ARG A 292 -1.88 -15.84 -15.52
N GLY A 293 -1.77 -16.93 -16.26
CA GLY A 293 -0.87 -18.04 -15.94
C GLY A 293 0.63 -17.69 -15.92
N ARG A 294 1.07 -16.58 -16.55
CA ARG A 294 2.47 -16.13 -16.45
C ARG A 294 2.85 -15.69 -15.03
N PHE A 295 1.86 -15.44 -14.18
CA PHE A 295 2.02 -14.94 -12.81
C PHE A 295 1.88 -16.03 -11.74
N ASP A 296 1.75 -17.30 -12.12
CA ASP A 296 1.59 -18.39 -11.16
C ASP A 296 2.79 -18.47 -10.20
N GLY A 297 2.49 -18.59 -8.90
CA GLY A 297 3.49 -18.57 -7.82
C GLY A 297 4.10 -17.20 -7.49
N TYR A 298 3.72 -16.11 -8.15
CA TYR A 298 4.15 -14.75 -7.77
C TYR A 298 3.46 -14.34 -6.47
N GLN A 299 4.21 -13.98 -5.43
CA GLN A 299 3.67 -13.43 -4.18
C GLN A 299 3.61 -11.90 -4.22
N TYR A 300 2.77 -11.29 -3.37
CA TYR A 300 2.65 -9.84 -3.33
C TYR A 300 3.86 -9.17 -2.68
N LYS A 301 4.17 -7.95 -3.14
CA LYS A 301 5.03 -6.96 -2.47
C LYS A 301 4.74 -5.59 -3.05
N LEU A 302 4.44 -4.59 -2.22
CA LEU A 302 4.25 -3.20 -2.68
C LEU A 302 5.54 -2.65 -3.32
N GLY A 303 5.42 -2.07 -4.51
CA GLY A 303 6.57 -1.67 -5.33
C GLY A 303 7.39 -2.89 -5.74
N GLY A 304 6.71 -3.88 -6.32
CA GLY A 304 7.26 -5.15 -6.79
C GLY A 304 6.91 -5.37 -8.25
N ASN A 305 7.90 -5.74 -9.06
CA ASN A 305 7.85 -5.81 -10.52
C ASN A 305 7.98 -7.25 -11.07
N GLY A 306 7.70 -8.28 -10.26
CA GLY A 306 7.77 -9.70 -10.66
C GLY A 306 9.14 -10.34 -10.47
N GLU A 307 10.15 -9.58 -10.04
CA GLU A 307 11.49 -10.09 -9.70
C GLU A 307 11.48 -11.06 -8.52
N LYS A 308 12.45 -11.96 -8.47
CA LYS A 308 12.66 -12.85 -7.32
C LYS A 308 13.32 -12.13 -6.15
N ASP A 309 12.82 -12.39 -4.95
CA ASP A 309 13.48 -12.00 -3.70
C ASP A 309 14.66 -12.94 -3.34
N ALA A 310 15.33 -12.67 -2.23
CA ALA A 310 16.46 -13.47 -1.72
C ALA A 310 16.09 -14.91 -1.32
N LYS A 311 14.80 -15.31 -1.40
CA LYS A 311 14.32 -16.69 -1.22
C LYS A 311 13.85 -17.31 -2.55
N GLY A 312 14.14 -16.67 -3.68
CA GLY A 312 13.74 -17.14 -5.01
C GLY A 312 12.26 -16.92 -5.36
N VAL A 313 11.50 -16.22 -4.51
CA VAL A 313 10.05 -16.01 -4.70
C VAL A 313 9.81 -14.76 -5.53
N LYS A 314 9.09 -14.86 -6.66
CA LYS A 314 8.73 -13.71 -7.50
C LYS A 314 7.79 -12.76 -6.75
N ARG A 315 8.04 -11.45 -6.81
CA ARG A 315 7.37 -10.41 -6.01
C ARG A 315 6.76 -9.31 -6.87
N ILE A 316 5.44 -9.19 -6.86
CA ILE A 316 4.72 -8.22 -7.70
C ILE A 316 3.64 -7.42 -6.94
N ASP A 317 3.37 -6.18 -7.35
CA ASP A 317 2.19 -5.42 -6.93
C ASP A 317 1.11 -5.38 -8.02
N CYS A 318 -0.05 -4.83 -7.64
CA CYS A 318 -1.24 -4.79 -8.48
C CYS A 318 -1.03 -4.02 -9.80
N SER A 319 -0.42 -2.83 -9.74
CA SER A 319 -0.11 -1.99 -10.89
C SER A 319 0.93 -2.64 -11.82
N HIS A 320 1.96 -3.29 -11.28
CA HIS A 320 2.94 -4.02 -12.08
C HIS A 320 2.37 -5.26 -12.76
N LEU A 321 1.50 -6.02 -12.07
CA LEU A 321 0.83 -7.18 -12.65
C LEU A 321 -0.05 -6.78 -13.83
N VAL A 322 -0.90 -5.76 -13.64
CA VAL A 322 -1.73 -5.21 -14.73
C VAL A 322 -0.86 -4.71 -15.88
N ASN A 323 0.22 -3.97 -15.61
CA ASN A 323 1.08 -3.48 -16.68
C ASN A 323 1.81 -4.61 -17.44
N GLN A 324 2.23 -5.69 -16.77
CA GLN A 324 2.84 -6.85 -17.42
C GLN A 324 1.84 -7.70 -18.22
N ALA A 325 0.56 -7.74 -17.82
CA ALA A 325 -0.50 -8.38 -18.61
C ALA A 325 -0.85 -7.55 -19.86
N VAL A 326 -1.07 -6.24 -19.69
CA VAL A 326 -1.36 -5.31 -20.79
C VAL A 326 -0.23 -5.27 -21.82
N LYS A 327 1.04 -5.19 -21.38
CA LYS A 327 2.21 -5.34 -22.26
C LYS A 327 2.29 -6.74 -22.90
N GLY A 328 1.95 -7.79 -22.14
CA GLY A 328 1.93 -9.17 -22.61
C GLY A 328 0.92 -9.43 -23.72
N ALA A 329 -0.14 -8.63 -23.79
CA ALA A 329 -1.14 -8.60 -24.86
C ALA A 329 -0.76 -7.74 -26.07
N GLY A 330 0.45 -7.14 -26.08
CA GLY A 330 0.95 -6.33 -27.21
C GLY A 330 0.78 -4.81 -27.06
N TYR A 331 0.13 -4.31 -26.01
CA TYR A 331 -0.06 -2.87 -25.82
C TYR A 331 1.24 -2.14 -25.42
N ALA A 332 1.52 -1.03 -26.07
CA ALA A 332 2.67 -0.14 -25.85
C ALA A 332 2.53 0.77 -24.60
N ILE A 333 1.75 0.37 -23.60
CA ILE A 333 1.38 1.23 -22.47
C ILE A 333 2.47 1.24 -21.39
N PRO A 334 3.01 2.42 -21.00
CA PRO A 334 4.02 2.52 -19.95
C PRO A 334 3.44 2.16 -18.57
N TYR A 335 4.34 1.81 -17.64
CA TYR A 335 3.95 1.58 -16.25
C TYR A 335 3.33 2.84 -15.65
N GLN A 336 2.29 2.62 -14.85
CA GLN A 336 1.51 3.63 -14.14
C GLN A 336 1.14 3.05 -12.78
N THR A 337 1.18 3.86 -11.73
CA THR A 337 0.66 3.46 -10.43
C THR A 337 -0.87 3.42 -10.48
N THR A 338 -1.47 2.76 -9.50
CA THR A 338 -2.92 2.79 -9.28
C THR A 338 -3.51 4.21 -9.09
N ALA A 339 -2.68 5.22 -8.82
CA ALA A 339 -3.10 6.63 -8.80
C ALA A 339 -3.16 7.22 -10.21
N ASP A 340 -2.12 7.04 -11.02
CA ASP A 340 -2.04 7.58 -12.38
C ASP A 340 -3.10 6.96 -13.29
N MET A 341 -3.42 5.67 -13.09
CA MET A 341 -4.47 4.97 -13.82
C MET A 341 -5.84 5.67 -13.74
N ALA A 342 -6.17 6.37 -12.63
CA ALA A 342 -7.46 7.04 -12.45
C ALA A 342 -7.69 8.23 -13.39
N HIS A 343 -6.61 8.78 -13.94
CA HIS A 343 -6.56 9.97 -14.79
C HIS A 343 -5.72 9.71 -16.06
N SER A 344 -5.68 8.45 -16.50
CA SER A 344 -4.79 8.02 -17.57
C SER A 344 -5.34 8.36 -18.95
N LYS A 345 -4.48 8.89 -19.84
CA LYS A 345 -4.80 9.04 -21.26
C LYS A 345 -4.79 7.71 -22.05
N TYR A 346 -4.11 6.69 -21.52
CA TYR A 346 -3.82 5.42 -22.20
C TYR A 346 -4.97 4.41 -22.17
N TYR A 347 -5.91 4.64 -21.26
CA TYR A 347 -7.13 3.85 -21.10
C TYR A 347 -8.34 4.73 -21.40
N GLU A 348 -9.43 4.13 -21.85
CA GLU A 348 -10.77 4.70 -21.79
C GLU A 348 -11.48 4.20 -20.52
N GLU A 349 -12.46 4.97 -20.04
CA GLU A 349 -13.29 4.58 -18.90
C GLU A 349 -14.53 3.84 -19.40
N VAL A 350 -14.78 2.66 -18.85
CA VAL A 350 -15.81 1.73 -19.32
C VAL A 350 -17.03 1.84 -18.39
N ASP A 351 -18.20 2.10 -18.97
CA ASP A 351 -19.48 2.00 -18.27
C ASP A 351 -19.64 0.58 -17.71
N PRO A 352 -20.07 0.39 -16.45
CA PRO A 352 -20.35 -0.94 -15.88
C PRO A 352 -21.14 -1.91 -16.78
N LYS A 353 -22.05 -1.42 -17.64
CA LYS A 353 -22.80 -2.27 -18.59
C LYS A 353 -21.95 -2.85 -19.73
N ASP A 354 -20.85 -2.19 -20.08
CA ASP A 354 -19.99 -2.48 -21.24
C ASP A 354 -18.67 -3.17 -20.85
N VAL A 355 -18.52 -3.55 -19.56
CA VAL A 355 -17.34 -4.22 -19.00
C VAL A 355 -17.23 -5.65 -19.53
N LYS A 356 -16.03 -5.99 -20.02
CA LYS A 356 -15.71 -7.28 -20.64
C LYS A 356 -14.53 -7.95 -19.93
N PRO A 357 -14.41 -9.29 -20.02
CA PRO A 357 -13.23 -9.99 -19.55
C PRO A 357 -11.95 -9.43 -20.21
N GLY A 358 -10.95 -9.06 -19.41
CA GLY A 358 -9.73 -8.37 -19.85
C GLY A 358 -9.67 -6.87 -19.53
N ASP A 359 -10.79 -6.21 -19.27
CA ASP A 359 -10.80 -4.83 -18.77
C ASP A 359 -10.16 -4.73 -17.38
N ILE A 360 -9.75 -3.54 -16.96
CA ILE A 360 -9.09 -3.33 -15.67
C ILE A 360 -10.04 -2.70 -14.65
N ALA A 361 -10.31 -3.41 -13.56
CA ALA A 361 -11.03 -2.89 -12.41
C ALA A 361 -10.10 -2.05 -11.51
N LEU A 362 -10.48 -0.80 -11.22
CA LEU A 362 -9.69 0.15 -10.45
C LEU A 362 -10.36 0.51 -9.11
N TRP A 363 -9.60 0.41 -8.02
CA TRP A 363 -10.01 0.83 -6.68
C TRP A 363 -9.13 1.98 -6.16
N ARG A 364 -9.79 3.08 -5.79
CA ARG A 364 -9.18 4.31 -5.24
C ARG A 364 -9.41 4.42 -3.73
N GLY A 365 -8.94 5.52 -3.13
CA GLY A 365 -9.00 5.72 -1.67
C GLY A 365 -8.24 4.62 -0.90
N GLY A 366 -8.77 4.23 0.27
CA GLY A 366 -8.10 3.31 1.21
C GLY A 366 -7.84 1.87 0.73
N LYS A 367 -8.30 1.50 -0.47
CA LYS A 367 -7.98 0.21 -1.13
C LYS A 367 -6.77 0.32 -2.06
N ASN A 368 -6.65 1.42 -2.82
CA ASN A 368 -5.56 1.73 -3.75
C ASN A 368 -5.06 0.52 -4.58
N HIS A 369 -5.98 -0.20 -5.23
CA HIS A 369 -5.72 -1.46 -5.92
C HIS A 369 -6.18 -1.48 -7.38
N THR A 370 -5.66 -2.40 -8.19
CA THR A 370 -6.04 -2.58 -9.61
C THR A 370 -5.90 -4.04 -10.03
N GLY A 371 -6.67 -4.49 -11.02
CA GLY A 371 -6.56 -5.86 -11.54
C GLY A 371 -7.48 -6.14 -12.73
N ILE A 372 -7.25 -7.28 -13.39
CA ILE A 372 -7.86 -7.65 -14.67
C ILE A 372 -9.21 -8.36 -14.42
N VAL A 373 -10.31 -7.85 -14.95
CA VAL A 373 -11.64 -8.46 -14.88
C VAL A 373 -11.62 -9.83 -15.55
N GLU A 374 -12.05 -10.86 -14.83
CA GLU A 374 -12.22 -12.23 -15.33
C GLU A 374 -13.68 -12.49 -15.76
N ASN A 375 -14.62 -11.82 -15.10
CA ASN A 375 -16.03 -11.72 -15.47
C ASN A 375 -16.70 -10.60 -14.67
N TYR A 376 -17.77 -10.03 -15.22
CA TYR A 376 -18.63 -9.06 -14.55
C TYR A 376 -20.09 -9.22 -14.99
N ASP A 377 -21.01 -9.14 -14.04
CA ASP A 377 -22.43 -8.92 -14.28
C ASP A 377 -22.77 -7.49 -13.84
N ALA A 378 -23.19 -6.67 -14.79
CA ALA A 378 -23.57 -5.29 -14.56
C ALA A 378 -24.83 -5.13 -13.68
N LYS A 379 -25.76 -6.10 -13.72
CA LYS A 379 -27.05 -6.01 -13.00
C LYS A 379 -26.87 -6.16 -11.50
N SER A 380 -26.18 -7.20 -11.03
CA SER A 380 -25.78 -7.29 -9.62
C SER A 380 -24.56 -6.43 -9.29
N GLY A 381 -23.79 -6.02 -10.30
CA GLY A 381 -22.53 -5.31 -10.18
C GLY A 381 -21.42 -6.16 -9.52
N LYS A 382 -21.43 -7.48 -9.74
CA LYS A 382 -20.54 -8.48 -9.14
C LYS A 382 -19.74 -9.22 -10.21
N GLY A 383 -18.65 -9.85 -9.82
CA GLY A 383 -17.81 -10.62 -10.75
C GLY A 383 -16.55 -11.16 -10.11
N ASN A 384 -15.53 -11.41 -10.90
CA ASN A 384 -14.19 -11.81 -10.44
C ASN A 384 -13.11 -11.05 -11.21
N PHE A 385 -11.95 -10.87 -10.58
CA PHE A 385 -10.77 -10.24 -11.17
C PHE A 385 -9.49 -10.93 -10.72
N PHE A 386 -8.49 -10.97 -11.59
CA PHE A 386 -7.15 -11.43 -11.31
C PHE A 386 -6.24 -10.24 -10.97
N GLY A 387 -5.48 -10.37 -9.89
CA GLY A 387 -4.64 -9.28 -9.39
C GLY A 387 -3.61 -9.79 -8.38
N ALA A 388 -2.72 -8.92 -7.94
CA ALA A 388 -1.72 -9.26 -6.94
C ALA A 388 -2.25 -8.95 -5.53
N GLN A 389 -3.02 -9.86 -4.93
CA GLN A 389 -3.60 -9.65 -3.60
C GLN A 389 -2.56 -9.86 -2.49
N SER A 390 -2.63 -9.03 -1.45
CA SER A 390 -1.58 -8.87 -0.43
C SER A 390 -1.17 -10.15 0.33
N THR A 391 -2.04 -11.14 0.41
CA THR A 391 -1.80 -12.41 1.11
C THR A 391 -1.64 -13.62 0.19
N LYS A 392 -2.32 -13.64 -0.97
CA LYS A 392 -2.29 -14.76 -1.92
C LYS A 392 -1.26 -14.62 -3.04
N GLY A 393 -0.78 -13.41 -3.31
CA GLY A 393 0.00 -13.14 -4.51
C GLY A 393 -0.90 -12.92 -5.73
N ALA A 394 -0.41 -13.29 -6.90
CA ALA A 394 -1.20 -13.26 -8.13
C ALA A 394 -2.29 -14.34 -8.09
N SER A 395 -3.56 -13.94 -7.93
CA SER A 395 -4.69 -14.87 -7.93
C SER A 395 -6.01 -14.22 -8.32
N SER A 396 -7.05 -15.03 -8.52
CA SER A 396 -8.43 -14.60 -8.74
C SER A 396 -9.11 -14.20 -7.42
N ALA A 397 -9.89 -13.12 -7.44
CA ALA A 397 -10.69 -12.66 -6.31
C ALA A 397 -12.04 -12.11 -6.78
N LYS A 398 -13.08 -12.21 -5.95
CA LYS A 398 -14.40 -11.64 -6.26
C LYS A 398 -14.36 -10.12 -6.27
N LEU A 399 -14.99 -9.50 -7.27
CA LEU A 399 -15.27 -8.07 -7.35
C LEU A 399 -16.77 -7.81 -7.13
N GLY A 400 -17.14 -6.58 -6.75
CA GLY A 400 -18.52 -6.20 -6.46
C GLY A 400 -19.09 -6.76 -5.15
N SER A 401 -18.31 -7.57 -4.43
CA SER A 401 -18.71 -8.24 -3.19
C SER A 401 -17.50 -8.44 -2.26
N GLY A 402 -17.78 -8.67 -0.97
CA GLY A 402 -16.75 -8.84 0.06
C GLY A 402 -15.76 -7.68 0.15
N TYR A 403 -14.51 -7.99 0.54
CA TYR A 403 -13.44 -7.00 0.74
C TYR A 403 -13.26 -6.01 -0.43
N TRP A 404 -13.36 -6.49 -1.67
CA TRP A 404 -13.13 -5.65 -2.85
C TRP A 404 -14.31 -4.73 -3.14
N GLY A 405 -15.56 -5.22 -3.08
CA GLY A 405 -16.74 -4.43 -3.42
C GLY A 405 -16.71 -3.90 -4.86
N LYS A 406 -17.62 -3.00 -5.22
CA LYS A 406 -17.64 -2.39 -6.57
C LYS A 406 -16.36 -1.56 -6.80
N PRO A 407 -15.69 -1.68 -7.96
CA PRO A 407 -14.61 -0.77 -8.38
C PRO A 407 -15.12 0.67 -8.46
N GLN A 408 -14.23 1.65 -8.32
CA GLN A 408 -14.58 3.05 -8.61
C GLN A 408 -14.58 3.35 -10.11
N LYS A 409 -13.77 2.63 -10.90
CA LYS A 409 -13.74 2.72 -12.37
C LYS A 409 -13.46 1.35 -12.98
N PHE A 410 -13.91 1.16 -14.22
CA PHE A 410 -13.38 0.15 -15.12
C PHE A 410 -12.63 0.85 -16.25
N LEU A 411 -11.53 0.27 -16.71
CA LEU A 411 -10.60 0.88 -17.68
C LEU A 411 -10.22 -0.11 -18.77
N ARG A 412 -10.36 0.28 -20.04
CA ARG A 412 -9.94 -0.52 -21.20
C ARG A 412 -8.73 0.13 -21.88
N PRO A 413 -7.64 -0.61 -22.19
CA PRO A 413 -6.55 -0.10 -23.02
C PRO A 413 -7.07 0.36 -24.39
N LYS A 414 -6.78 1.60 -24.79
CA LYS A 414 -7.21 2.08 -26.11
C LYS A 414 -6.46 1.36 -27.23
N ALA A 415 -7.17 1.02 -28.30
CA ALA A 415 -6.63 0.32 -29.47
C ALA A 415 -5.45 1.09 -30.13
N GLU A 416 -5.40 2.42 -30.01
CA GLU A 416 -4.28 3.27 -30.48
C GLU A 416 -2.91 2.89 -29.86
N TYR A 417 -2.88 2.16 -28.74
CA TYR A 417 -1.66 1.64 -28.12
C TYR A 417 -1.39 0.17 -28.41
N LEU A 418 -2.28 -0.56 -29.08
CA LEU A 418 -2.05 -1.95 -29.45
C LEU A 418 -1.00 -1.99 -30.58
N LYS A 419 0.14 -2.65 -30.37
CA LYS A 419 1.13 -2.79 -31.44
C LYS A 419 0.66 -3.80 -32.48
N SER A 420 0.39 -3.33 -33.69
CA SER A 420 0.18 -4.17 -34.87
C SER A 420 1.31 -5.20 -34.99
N SER A 421 1.00 -6.44 -34.66
CA SER A 421 1.89 -7.60 -34.85
C SER A 421 1.24 -8.51 -35.89
N PRO A 422 2.01 -9.12 -36.80
CA PRO A 422 1.44 -9.86 -37.92
C PRO A 422 0.62 -11.06 -37.44
N ALA A 423 -0.57 -11.24 -38.01
CA ALA A 423 -1.41 -12.39 -37.74
C ALA A 423 -0.69 -13.70 -38.09
N SER A 424 -0.80 -14.71 -37.23
CA SER A 424 -0.41 -16.08 -37.58
C SER A 424 -1.48 -16.70 -38.49
N PRO A 425 -1.17 -17.12 -39.72
CA PRO A 425 -2.16 -17.63 -40.65
C PRO A 425 -2.52 -19.09 -40.34
N ALA A 426 -3.79 -19.34 -40.02
CA ALA A 426 -4.36 -20.69 -40.01
C ALA A 426 -5.87 -20.63 -40.31
N GLN A 427 -6.28 -21.30 -41.40
CA GLN A 427 -7.65 -21.53 -41.91
C GLN A 427 -8.23 -20.56 -42.95
N ALA A 428 -7.63 -20.56 -44.15
CA ALA A 428 -8.35 -20.54 -45.43
C ALA A 428 -7.39 -20.95 -46.56
N GLN A 429 -7.56 -22.13 -47.16
CA GLN A 429 -6.86 -22.49 -48.40
C GLN A 429 -7.64 -23.49 -49.27
N ALA A 430 -8.54 -22.92 -50.07
CA ALA A 430 -9.17 -23.45 -51.28
C ALA A 430 -9.69 -22.18 -52.02
N GLU A 431 -9.55 -21.98 -53.33
CA GLU A 431 -8.98 -22.83 -54.40
C GLU A 431 -8.47 -21.92 -55.55
N ALA A 432 -8.22 -22.50 -56.74
CA ALA A 432 -7.89 -21.84 -58.03
C ALA A 432 -6.44 -21.32 -58.26
N THR A 433 -6.12 -21.19 -59.56
CA THR A 433 -4.76 -21.18 -60.14
C THR A 433 -4.49 -19.95 -61.05
N PRO A 434 -3.22 -19.66 -61.43
CA PRO A 434 -2.80 -18.34 -61.95
C PRO A 434 -2.72 -18.24 -63.49
N PRO A 435 -2.34 -17.07 -64.02
CA PRO A 435 -1.01 -17.03 -64.65
C PRO A 435 -0.07 -15.85 -64.25
N LYS A 436 1.17 -16.00 -64.71
CA LYS A 436 2.41 -15.17 -64.61
C LYS A 436 2.44 -14.03 -65.67
N PRO A 437 3.54 -13.24 -65.85
CA PRO A 437 4.67 -12.89 -64.96
C PRO A 437 5.12 -11.40 -65.00
N ALA A 438 5.71 -10.89 -63.90
CA ALA A 438 6.84 -9.95 -63.93
C ALA A 438 7.65 -10.02 -62.61
N ALA A 439 8.99 -10.00 -62.68
CA ALA A 439 9.95 -10.17 -61.57
C ALA A 439 11.34 -9.68 -62.06
N PRO A 440 12.33 -9.29 -61.20
CA PRO A 440 12.76 -9.92 -59.94
C PRO A 440 12.69 -8.96 -58.70
N LYS A 441 12.84 -9.34 -57.41
CA LYS A 441 13.68 -10.33 -56.67
C LYS A 441 15.19 -10.00 -56.68
N PRO A 442 16.02 -10.40 -55.67
CA PRO A 442 15.85 -11.41 -54.59
C PRO A 442 16.08 -10.84 -53.15
N ALA A 443 16.15 -11.61 -52.04
CA ALA A 443 15.35 -12.75 -51.56
C ALA A 443 15.60 -13.02 -50.04
N MET A 444 14.72 -13.84 -49.45
CA MET A 444 14.83 -14.81 -48.32
C MET A 444 16.17 -14.95 -47.54
N SER A 445 16.19 -15.32 -46.24
CA SER A 445 15.62 -16.59 -45.72
C SER A 445 15.34 -16.68 -44.21
N LYS A 446 14.35 -17.52 -43.87
CA LYS A 446 14.24 -18.42 -42.70
C LYS A 446 14.48 -19.87 -43.23
N PRO A 447 14.77 -20.93 -42.43
CA PRO A 447 14.22 -21.22 -41.09
C PRO A 447 15.20 -21.85 -40.06
N GLY A 448 14.68 -22.28 -38.90
CA GLY A 448 15.37 -23.04 -37.85
C GLY A 448 14.40 -23.29 -36.67
N ALA A 449 14.56 -24.38 -35.91
CA ALA A 449 13.50 -24.88 -35.01
C ALA A 449 13.99 -25.36 -33.63
N HIS A 450 13.10 -25.27 -32.63
CA HIS A 450 13.02 -25.99 -31.34
C HIS A 450 14.33 -26.31 -30.56
N GLN A 451 14.46 -25.74 -29.35
CA GLN A 451 14.39 -26.49 -28.07
C GLN A 451 14.53 -25.58 -26.84
N THR A 452 13.98 -26.00 -25.70
CA THR A 452 14.15 -25.37 -24.37
C THR A 452 15.13 -26.14 -23.48
N PRO A 453 16.06 -25.43 -22.80
CA PRO A 453 16.55 -25.86 -21.49
C PRO A 453 16.08 -24.92 -20.36
N VAL A 454 16.03 -25.44 -19.13
CA VAL A 454 15.69 -24.68 -17.91
C VAL A 454 16.95 -24.02 -17.33
N GLY A 455 16.95 -22.68 -17.15
CA GLY A 455 18.18 -21.94 -16.80
C GLY A 455 18.01 -20.66 -15.97
N GLN A 456 17.85 -20.81 -14.65
CA GLN A 456 18.16 -19.80 -13.61
C GLN A 456 17.40 -18.45 -13.61
N ASN A 457 17.77 -17.54 -12.69
CA ASN A 457 17.00 -16.38 -12.27
C ASN A 457 17.76 -15.06 -12.48
N THR A 458 17.22 -14.12 -13.26
CA THR A 458 17.56 -12.69 -13.13
C THR A 458 16.33 -11.79 -13.28
N ALA A 459 16.53 -10.50 -13.02
CA ALA A 459 15.52 -9.46 -12.88
C ALA A 459 15.59 -8.48 -14.09
N PRO A 460 14.62 -8.48 -15.03
CA PRO A 460 14.81 -7.80 -16.31
C PRO A 460 14.87 -6.27 -16.24
N ASP A 461 14.18 -5.64 -15.28
CA ASP A 461 14.07 -4.17 -15.23
C ASP A 461 15.31 -3.46 -14.61
N LYS A 462 16.28 -4.20 -14.07
CA LYS A 462 17.40 -3.65 -13.30
C LYS A 462 18.64 -3.37 -14.13
N VAL A 463 19.18 -2.16 -14.00
CA VAL A 463 20.52 -1.84 -14.48
C VAL A 463 21.54 -2.63 -13.65
N GLN A 464 22.36 -3.44 -14.31
CA GLN A 464 23.48 -4.15 -13.70
C GLN A 464 24.79 -3.36 -13.84
N LYS A 465 25.00 -2.69 -14.99
CA LYS A 465 26.25 -1.98 -15.31
C LYS A 465 25.98 -0.85 -16.32
N LEU A 466 26.77 0.23 -16.26
CA LEU A 466 26.86 1.19 -17.36
C LEU A 466 27.89 0.68 -18.39
N LEU A 467 27.48 0.51 -19.64
CA LEU A 467 28.35 0.06 -20.74
C LEU A 467 28.98 1.24 -21.49
N LYS A 468 28.19 2.27 -21.81
CA LYS A 468 28.63 3.43 -22.58
C LYS A 468 27.84 4.67 -22.21
N THR A 469 28.43 5.86 -22.39
CA THR A 469 27.70 7.13 -22.33
C THR A 469 28.11 8.03 -23.49
N GLU A 470 27.13 8.61 -24.18
CA GLU A 470 27.30 9.42 -25.38
C GLU A 470 26.44 10.68 -25.26
N GLY A 471 27.03 11.79 -24.84
CA GLY A 471 26.30 13.03 -24.55
C GLY A 471 25.19 12.82 -23.52
N THR A 472 23.92 12.92 -23.94
CA THR A 472 22.77 12.65 -23.07
C THR A 472 22.39 11.16 -23.00
N THR A 473 22.81 10.33 -23.95
CA THR A 473 22.48 8.90 -24.02
C THR A 473 23.34 8.07 -23.06
N ARG A 474 22.73 7.13 -22.32
CA ARG A 474 23.44 6.05 -21.61
C ARG A 474 23.06 4.71 -22.20
N ILE A 475 24.01 3.80 -22.32
CA ILE A 475 23.80 2.39 -22.67
C ILE A 475 24.15 1.56 -21.43
N TYR A 476 23.18 0.80 -20.95
CA TYR A 476 23.28 -0.05 -19.76
C TYR A 476 23.31 -1.52 -20.14
N GLN A 477 24.00 -2.34 -19.36
CA GLN A 477 23.71 -3.76 -19.27
C GLN A 477 22.62 -3.92 -18.20
N MET A 478 21.53 -4.58 -18.57
CA MET A 478 20.45 -4.98 -17.67
C MET A 478 20.78 -6.35 -17.07
N ALA A 479 20.17 -6.69 -15.93
CA ALA A 479 20.46 -7.95 -15.26
C ALA A 479 19.92 -9.20 -16.01
N ASP A 480 19.08 -9.04 -17.03
CA ASP A 480 18.75 -10.10 -18.01
C ASP A 480 19.77 -10.24 -19.15
N GLY A 481 20.88 -9.48 -19.09
CA GLY A 481 21.92 -9.46 -20.12
C GLY A 481 21.63 -8.53 -21.30
N THR A 482 20.43 -7.97 -21.42
CA THR A 482 20.09 -7.03 -22.51
C THR A 482 20.82 -5.69 -22.35
N MET A 483 21.04 -5.01 -23.47
CA MET A 483 21.56 -3.64 -23.51
C MET A 483 20.42 -2.63 -23.60
N GLN A 484 20.23 -1.82 -22.57
CA GLN A 484 19.22 -0.75 -22.56
C GLN A 484 19.84 0.62 -22.86
N THR A 485 19.47 1.19 -24.00
CA THR A 485 19.86 2.55 -24.39
C THR A 485 18.78 3.55 -23.95
N ARG A 486 19.13 4.44 -23.00
CA ARG A 486 18.27 5.54 -22.52
C ARG A 486 18.76 6.88 -23.07
N SER A 487 17.94 7.57 -23.87
CA SER A 487 18.28 8.85 -24.49
C SER A 487 17.21 9.93 -24.24
N GLY A 488 17.60 11.21 -24.18
CA GLY A 488 16.70 12.29 -23.75
C GLY A 488 16.26 12.15 -22.28
N GLY A 489 15.23 12.91 -21.87
CA GLY A 489 14.81 13.00 -20.46
C GLY A 489 15.79 13.76 -19.56
N THR A 490 15.61 13.69 -18.23
CA THR A 490 16.56 14.24 -17.24
C THR A 490 17.69 13.27 -16.89
N VAL A 491 18.78 13.78 -16.29
CA VAL A 491 19.83 12.94 -15.69
C VAL A 491 19.24 12.03 -14.62
N ALA A 492 18.36 12.58 -13.77
CA ALA A 492 17.68 11.84 -12.72
C ALA A 492 16.89 10.62 -13.24
N TRP A 493 16.14 10.78 -14.32
CA TRP A 493 15.42 9.66 -14.96
C TRP A 493 16.39 8.62 -15.55
N ARG A 494 17.38 9.05 -16.33
CA ARG A 494 18.32 8.11 -16.98
C ARG A 494 19.07 7.27 -15.95
N ASN A 495 19.62 7.92 -14.93
CA ASN A 495 20.49 7.31 -13.92
C ASN A 495 19.72 6.67 -12.75
N ASN A 496 18.38 6.67 -12.75
CA ASN A 496 17.56 6.28 -11.59
C ASN A 496 17.89 7.09 -10.30
N ASN A 497 18.35 8.34 -10.42
CA ASN A 497 18.92 9.15 -9.34
C ASN A 497 18.11 10.43 -9.08
N PRO A 498 17.06 10.38 -8.25
CA PRO A 498 16.23 11.55 -7.96
C PRO A 498 16.87 12.53 -6.96
N GLY A 499 18.04 12.25 -6.38
CA GLY A 499 18.56 12.98 -5.20
C GLY A 499 19.76 13.89 -5.44
N ASN A 500 20.06 14.21 -6.71
CA ASN A 500 21.32 14.83 -7.14
C ASN A 500 22.57 14.15 -6.51
N LEU A 501 22.52 12.83 -6.34
CA LEU A 501 23.52 12.08 -5.57
C LEU A 501 24.80 11.96 -6.40
N LYS A 502 25.77 12.84 -6.14
CA LYS A 502 26.99 13.02 -6.93
C LYS A 502 28.25 12.65 -6.16
N PHE A 503 29.19 12.01 -6.85
CA PHE A 503 30.45 11.52 -6.33
C PHE A 503 31.58 11.90 -7.29
N GLY A 504 32.18 13.08 -7.05
CA GLY A 504 33.30 13.62 -7.84
C GLY A 504 34.48 12.67 -8.00
N TYR A 505 35.12 12.70 -9.16
CA TYR A 505 36.33 11.93 -9.47
C TYR A 505 37.20 12.64 -10.52
N ALA A 506 38.51 12.35 -10.49
CA ALA A 506 39.50 12.95 -11.37
C ALA A 506 39.22 12.61 -12.84
N GLY A 507 39.14 13.63 -13.69
CA GLY A 507 38.83 13.47 -15.12
C GLY A 507 37.33 13.41 -15.45
N SER A 508 36.42 13.72 -14.51
CA SER A 508 35.00 13.85 -14.84
C SER A 508 34.72 14.98 -15.86
N HIS A 509 33.54 14.94 -16.48
CA HIS A 509 33.07 15.96 -17.40
C HIS A 509 32.57 17.22 -16.69
N ASP A 510 32.31 17.15 -15.38
CA ASP A 510 32.11 18.34 -14.57
C ASP A 510 33.46 19.03 -14.31
N LYS A 511 33.52 20.34 -14.59
CA LYS A 511 34.71 21.18 -14.41
C LYS A 511 34.67 22.04 -13.15
N THR A 512 33.54 22.02 -12.43
CA THR A 512 33.38 22.56 -11.08
C THR A 512 33.85 21.59 -10.00
N ASP A 513 34.03 20.31 -10.35
CA ASP A 513 34.54 19.28 -9.45
C ASP A 513 36.07 19.15 -9.60
N HIS A 514 36.79 19.28 -8.49
CA HIS A 514 38.26 19.23 -8.44
C HIS A 514 38.78 17.99 -7.69
N SER A 515 37.96 16.94 -7.55
CA SER A 515 38.34 15.74 -6.82
C SER A 515 39.51 14.98 -7.47
N LYS A 516 40.55 14.68 -6.66
CA LYS A 516 41.77 13.97 -7.11
C LYS A 516 41.64 12.43 -7.08
N ARG A 517 40.53 11.86 -6.58
CA ARG A 517 40.35 10.39 -6.47
C ARG A 517 39.89 9.77 -7.79
N SER A 518 40.22 8.50 -8.04
CA SER A 518 39.78 7.76 -9.24
C SER A 518 38.26 7.48 -9.24
N LYS A 519 37.68 7.24 -10.44
CA LYS A 519 36.27 6.84 -10.59
C LYS A 519 35.95 5.60 -9.75
N THR A 520 36.84 4.60 -9.77
CA THR A 520 36.72 3.36 -8.99
C THR A 520 36.60 3.64 -7.49
N ARG A 521 37.38 4.58 -6.94
CA ARG A 521 37.26 4.93 -5.53
C ARG A 521 36.00 5.72 -5.24
N ALA A 522 35.62 6.66 -6.09
CA ALA A 522 34.38 7.41 -5.96
C ALA A 522 33.14 6.50 -5.99
N LEU A 523 33.14 5.45 -6.84
CA LEU A 523 32.10 4.43 -6.91
C LEU A 523 32.07 3.56 -5.64
N ALA A 524 33.22 3.09 -5.16
CA ALA A 524 33.30 2.32 -3.92
C ALA A 524 32.80 3.12 -2.70
N ASP A 525 33.17 4.42 -2.61
CA ASP A 525 32.66 5.34 -1.59
C ASP A 525 31.13 5.54 -1.72
N ALA A 526 30.57 5.51 -2.94
CA ALA A 526 29.14 5.61 -3.20
C ALA A 526 28.38 4.34 -2.79
N GLN A 527 28.88 3.16 -3.18
CA GLN A 527 28.31 1.86 -2.85
C GLN A 527 28.37 1.56 -1.34
N LYS A 528 29.45 1.97 -0.67
CA LYS A 528 29.56 1.91 0.80
C LYS A 528 28.52 2.81 1.51
N ARG A 529 28.10 3.90 0.87
CA ARG A 529 27.20 4.90 1.46
C ARG A 529 25.72 4.66 1.13
N TYR A 530 25.39 4.13 -0.04
CA TYR A 530 24.03 3.91 -0.52
C TYR A 530 23.88 2.55 -1.23
N GLN A 531 22.86 1.79 -0.84
CA GLN A 531 22.56 0.50 -1.47
C GLN A 531 22.04 0.70 -2.91
N GLY A 532 22.39 -0.25 -3.79
CA GLY A 532 21.89 -0.27 -5.18
C GLY A 532 22.59 0.69 -6.14
N VAL A 533 23.69 1.36 -5.76
CA VAL A 533 24.56 2.09 -6.71
C VAL A 533 25.33 1.07 -7.57
N VAL A 534 25.29 1.24 -8.89
CA VAL A 534 25.90 0.31 -9.87
C VAL A 534 27.06 0.90 -10.67
N ASP A 535 27.03 2.21 -10.97
CA ASP A 535 28.17 2.97 -11.49
C ASP A 535 27.96 4.48 -11.20
N LEU A 536 28.88 5.33 -11.66
CA LEU A 536 28.72 6.77 -11.79
C LEU A 536 28.65 7.15 -13.29
N ASP A 537 27.86 8.17 -13.66
CA ASP A 537 27.93 8.74 -15.01
C ASP A 537 29.17 9.63 -15.21
N GLN A 538 29.35 10.18 -16.41
CA GLN A 538 30.54 10.96 -16.75
C GLN A 538 30.68 12.28 -15.97
N TRP A 539 29.60 12.76 -15.33
CA TRP A 539 29.61 13.92 -14.43
C TRP A 539 29.69 13.51 -12.95
N GLY A 540 29.96 12.24 -12.65
CA GLY A 540 30.03 11.71 -11.29
C GLY A 540 28.67 11.47 -10.63
N ASN A 541 27.55 11.59 -11.34
CA ASN A 541 26.25 11.32 -10.74
C ASN A 541 26.08 9.81 -10.54
N ALA A 542 25.71 9.38 -9.34
CA ALA A 542 25.43 7.98 -9.05
C ALA A 542 24.33 7.44 -9.99
N ILE A 543 24.51 6.20 -10.42
CA ILE A 543 23.54 5.44 -11.18
C ILE A 543 23.05 4.32 -10.26
N PHE A 544 21.73 4.21 -10.11
CA PHE A 544 21.10 3.16 -9.30
C PHE A 544 20.56 2.04 -10.16
N ALA A 545 20.51 0.82 -9.63
CA ALA A 545 19.95 -0.35 -10.32
C ALA A 545 18.48 -0.13 -10.73
N ASP A 546 17.71 0.53 -9.86
CA ASP A 546 16.31 0.91 -10.05
C ASP A 546 16.00 2.26 -9.38
N GLU A 547 14.88 2.91 -9.74
CA GLU A 547 14.46 4.22 -9.19
C GLU A 547 14.19 4.15 -7.67
N LYS A 548 13.80 2.97 -7.16
CA LYS A 548 13.49 2.74 -5.75
C LYS A 548 14.74 2.82 -4.87
N ALA A 549 15.87 2.27 -5.32
CA ALA A 549 17.17 2.41 -4.68
C ALA A 549 17.61 3.89 -4.66
N GLY A 550 17.44 4.61 -5.77
CA GLY A 550 17.73 6.05 -5.84
C GLY A 550 16.84 6.90 -4.92
N ARG A 551 15.53 6.61 -4.84
CA ARG A 551 14.59 7.30 -3.93
C ARG A 551 14.91 6.99 -2.48
N ALA A 552 15.27 5.75 -2.14
CA ALA A 552 15.74 5.38 -0.80
C ALA A 552 17.06 6.08 -0.44
N ALA A 553 17.99 6.21 -1.39
CA ALA A 553 19.24 6.93 -1.19
C ALA A 553 19.03 8.45 -1.01
N LYS A 554 18.08 9.06 -1.75
CA LYS A 554 17.66 10.46 -1.53
C LYS A 554 17.06 10.64 -0.13
N ALA A 555 16.14 9.77 0.29
CA ALA A 555 15.60 9.81 1.65
C ALA A 555 16.71 9.72 2.71
N GLN A 556 17.65 8.78 2.55
CA GLN A 556 18.81 8.65 3.44
C GLN A 556 19.69 9.91 3.47
N LEU A 557 19.93 10.56 2.33
CA LEU A 557 20.67 11.84 2.26
C LEU A 557 19.96 12.91 3.10
N LEU A 558 18.66 13.13 2.86
CA LEU A 558 17.90 14.15 3.55
C LEU A 558 17.90 13.93 5.07
N THR A 559 17.57 12.73 5.53
CA THR A 559 17.55 12.44 6.98
C THR A 559 18.94 12.54 7.61
N LYS A 560 20.00 12.00 6.99
CA LYS A 560 21.35 11.94 7.61
C LYS A 560 22.16 13.23 7.51
N GLN A 561 22.01 14.03 6.46
CA GLN A 561 22.79 15.27 6.28
C GLN A 561 21.98 16.56 6.48
N HIS A 562 20.66 16.47 6.46
CA HIS A 562 19.77 17.63 6.58
C HIS A 562 18.65 17.45 7.62
N GLY A 563 18.62 16.36 8.38
CA GLY A 563 17.56 16.07 9.34
C GLY A 563 17.29 17.19 10.36
N GLU A 564 18.34 17.87 10.85
CA GLU A 564 18.20 19.00 11.78
C GLU A 564 17.79 20.34 11.14
N LYS A 565 17.60 20.38 9.82
CA LYS A 565 17.31 21.59 9.05
C LYS A 565 15.85 21.64 8.62
N THR A 566 15.31 22.85 8.48
CA THR A 566 14.11 23.08 7.67
C THR A 566 14.42 22.92 6.17
N ILE A 567 13.39 22.98 5.33
CA ILE A 567 13.51 22.89 3.87
C ILE A 567 14.35 24.04 3.31
N GLU A 568 14.07 25.28 3.74
CA GLU A 568 14.81 26.48 3.36
C GLU A 568 16.28 26.40 3.79
N ALA A 569 16.53 25.94 5.03
CA ALA A 569 17.89 25.78 5.54
C ALA A 569 18.66 24.62 4.87
N MET A 570 17.97 23.64 4.27
CA MET A 570 18.55 22.52 3.51
C MET A 570 19.00 22.97 2.12
N LEU A 571 18.16 23.72 1.41
CA LEU A 571 18.33 24.02 -0.01
C LEU A 571 19.70 24.63 -0.42
N PRO A 572 20.29 25.60 0.30
CA PRO A 572 21.61 26.15 -0.03
C PRO A 572 22.78 25.15 -0.05
N LYS A 573 22.64 23.96 0.59
CA LYS A 573 23.64 22.88 0.52
C LYS A 573 23.19 21.66 -0.30
N TYR A 574 21.93 21.63 -0.76
CA TYR A 574 21.37 20.54 -1.56
C TYR A 574 21.22 20.94 -3.04
N ALA A 575 20.57 22.08 -3.30
CA ALA A 575 20.41 22.67 -4.62
C ALA A 575 21.51 23.73 -4.83
N VAL A 576 22.72 23.26 -5.11
CA VAL A 576 23.87 24.13 -5.43
C VAL A 576 23.74 24.60 -6.89
N SER A 577 24.25 25.80 -7.21
CA SER A 577 24.35 26.24 -8.60
C SER A 577 25.54 25.57 -9.27
N ASP A 578 25.31 24.80 -10.32
CA ASP A 578 26.33 24.01 -11.02
C ASP A 578 26.18 24.09 -12.55
N TYR A 579 26.74 23.12 -13.28
CA TYR A 579 26.64 23.01 -14.74
C TYR A 579 25.19 22.86 -15.27
N SER A 580 24.19 22.64 -14.41
CA SER A 580 22.77 22.61 -14.75
C SER A 580 22.06 23.99 -14.63
N GLY A 581 22.68 24.98 -13.96
CA GLY A 581 22.18 26.35 -13.87
C GLY A 581 22.27 26.98 -12.49
N LYS A 582 21.71 28.19 -12.34
CA LYS A 582 21.59 28.88 -11.03
C LYS A 582 20.39 28.37 -10.25
N ALA A 583 20.63 27.90 -9.03
CA ALA A 583 19.57 27.44 -8.12
C ALA A 583 18.79 28.63 -7.53
N ASN A 584 17.46 28.55 -7.56
CA ASN A 584 16.57 29.52 -6.90
C ASN A 584 15.88 28.84 -5.70
N HIS A 585 16.44 29.01 -4.50
CA HIS A 585 15.97 28.31 -3.30
C HIS A 585 14.56 28.73 -2.87
N ALA A 586 14.16 29.99 -3.08
CA ALA A 586 12.83 30.47 -2.74
C ALA A 586 11.74 29.78 -3.57
N LYS A 587 11.88 29.76 -4.90
CA LYS A 587 10.96 29.04 -5.80
C LYS A 587 11.00 27.53 -5.60
N TYR A 588 12.15 26.99 -5.16
CA TYR A 588 12.27 25.57 -4.83
C TYR A 588 11.43 25.25 -3.59
N ALA A 589 11.59 26.01 -2.50
CA ALA A 589 10.80 25.85 -1.29
C ALA A 589 9.29 26.02 -1.57
N GLU A 590 8.90 27.08 -2.29
CA GLU A 590 7.53 27.32 -2.76
C GLU A 590 6.94 26.11 -3.50
N GLY A 591 7.70 25.49 -4.42
CA GLY A 591 7.27 24.32 -5.17
C GLY A 591 7.04 23.07 -4.32
N ILE A 592 7.81 22.90 -3.24
CA ILE A 592 7.58 21.84 -2.24
C ILE A 592 6.32 22.16 -1.44
N TYR A 593 6.21 23.37 -0.86
CA TYR A 593 5.07 23.77 -0.02
C TYR A 593 3.76 23.72 -0.80
N LYS A 594 3.74 24.13 -2.07
CA LYS A 594 2.57 24.05 -2.95
C LYS A 594 2.12 22.61 -3.21
N LEU A 595 3.05 21.63 -3.25
CA LEU A 595 2.66 20.23 -3.34
C LEU A 595 2.12 19.70 -2.00
N ALA A 596 2.76 20.03 -0.88
CA ALA A 596 2.31 19.63 0.44
C ALA A 596 0.91 20.19 0.76
N ALA A 597 0.68 21.49 0.52
CA ALA A 597 -0.62 22.14 0.69
C ALA A 597 -1.71 21.48 -0.18
N SER A 598 -1.38 21.08 -1.42
CA SER A 598 -2.30 20.31 -2.29
C SER A 598 -2.65 18.90 -1.78
N ARG A 599 -1.98 18.42 -0.73
CA ARG A 599 -2.25 17.17 0.00
C ARG A 599 -2.83 17.40 1.40
N GLY A 600 -3.12 18.64 1.78
CA GLY A 600 -3.55 19.02 3.13
C GLY A 600 -2.43 18.94 4.18
N LEU A 601 -1.17 19.06 3.76
CA LEU A 601 0.02 18.94 4.62
C LEU A 601 0.77 20.27 4.67
N ASP A 602 1.15 20.70 5.87
CA ASP A 602 2.06 21.83 6.07
C ASP A 602 3.47 21.35 6.45
N LEU A 603 4.49 22.00 5.90
CA LEU A 603 5.91 21.71 6.10
C LEU A 603 6.71 22.94 6.58
N HIS A 604 6.09 24.13 6.73
CA HIS A 604 6.80 25.34 7.12
C HIS A 604 7.38 25.21 8.53
N GLY A 605 8.60 25.73 8.76
CA GLY A 605 9.30 25.68 10.05
C GLY A 605 9.71 24.29 10.56
N LYS A 606 9.15 23.19 10.01
CA LYS A 606 9.48 21.82 10.43
C LYS A 606 10.87 21.41 9.97
N LYS A 607 11.60 20.70 10.83
CA LYS A 607 12.86 20.05 10.47
C LYS A 607 12.61 18.75 9.71
N ILE A 608 13.50 18.41 8.79
CA ILE A 608 13.38 17.24 7.90
C ILE A 608 13.32 15.89 8.67
N LYS A 609 13.92 15.79 9.85
CA LYS A 609 13.83 14.60 10.72
C LYS A 609 12.49 14.47 11.45
N ASP A 610 11.80 15.60 11.67
CA ASP A 610 10.60 15.71 12.51
C ASP A 610 9.31 15.63 11.66
N LEU A 611 9.44 15.51 10.33
CA LEU A 611 8.34 15.25 9.40
C LEU A 611 7.75 13.86 9.61
N ASN A 612 6.42 13.76 9.62
CA ASN A 612 5.75 12.46 9.56
C ASN A 612 5.84 11.83 8.15
N PRO A 613 5.52 10.53 7.94
CA PRO A 613 5.75 9.89 6.64
C PRO A 613 5.00 10.55 5.45
N PRO A 614 3.71 10.94 5.55
CA PRO A 614 3.04 11.74 4.51
C PRO A 614 3.75 13.06 4.19
N GLU A 615 4.23 13.78 5.21
CA GLU A 615 4.99 15.02 5.07
C GLU A 615 6.35 14.80 4.39
N PHE A 616 7.06 13.74 4.75
CA PHE A 616 8.34 13.38 4.15
C PHE A 616 8.18 12.91 2.69
N ASP A 617 7.11 12.17 2.35
CA ASP A 617 6.79 11.86 0.95
C ASP A 617 6.35 13.10 0.15
N ALA A 618 5.64 14.06 0.77
CA ALA A 618 5.31 15.34 0.14
C ALA A 618 6.55 16.20 -0.10
N LEU A 619 7.53 16.20 0.81
CA LEU A 619 8.86 16.76 0.58
C LEU A 619 9.55 16.09 -0.62
N MET A 620 9.67 14.75 -0.60
CA MET A 620 10.37 13.98 -1.62
C MET A 620 9.78 14.18 -3.03
N ASP A 621 8.45 14.14 -3.15
CA ASP A 621 7.74 14.38 -4.41
C ASP A 621 7.81 15.86 -4.83
N GLY A 622 7.77 16.79 -3.87
CA GLY A 622 7.89 18.22 -4.11
C GLY A 622 9.25 18.57 -4.72
N MET A 623 10.32 17.98 -4.18
CA MET A 623 11.66 18.07 -4.73
C MET A 623 11.72 17.47 -6.16
N GLN A 624 11.20 16.26 -6.39
CA GLN A 624 11.19 15.62 -7.72
C GLN A 624 10.40 16.43 -8.77
N LYS A 625 9.34 17.13 -8.35
CA LYS A 625 8.54 18.02 -9.19
C LYS A 625 9.28 19.31 -9.54
N VAL A 626 9.98 19.93 -8.59
CA VAL A 626 10.81 21.13 -8.82
C VAL A 626 12.06 20.81 -9.66
N GLU A 627 12.68 19.64 -9.44
CA GLU A 627 13.82 19.12 -10.20
C GLU A 627 13.46 18.78 -11.67
N GLY A 628 12.22 19.01 -12.10
CA GLY A 628 11.80 18.93 -13.50
C GLY A 628 11.89 17.53 -14.10
N PHE A 629 11.70 16.49 -13.29
CA PHE A 629 11.85 15.09 -13.69
C PHE A 629 11.06 14.77 -14.97
N LYS A 630 11.77 14.28 -16.01
CA LYS A 630 11.20 14.02 -17.33
C LYS A 630 11.75 12.71 -17.89
N ALA A 631 10.85 11.80 -18.24
CA ALA A 631 11.21 10.55 -18.92
C ALA A 631 11.77 10.82 -20.33
N GLY A 632 12.64 9.93 -20.81
CA GLY A 632 13.21 9.94 -22.16
C GLY A 632 12.77 8.73 -22.99
N LYS A 633 13.48 8.50 -24.10
CA LYS A 633 13.30 7.33 -24.96
C LYS A 633 14.13 6.16 -24.45
N VAL A 634 13.60 4.95 -24.63
CA VAL A 634 14.26 3.67 -24.31
C VAL A 634 14.31 2.83 -25.59
N ALA A 635 15.48 2.30 -25.91
CA ALA A 635 15.66 1.20 -26.85
C ALA A 635 16.38 0.04 -26.15
N VAL A 636 16.19 -1.19 -26.65
CA VAL A 636 16.78 -2.42 -26.07
C VAL A 636 17.35 -3.26 -27.21
N SER A 637 18.54 -3.83 -27.03
CA SER A 637 19.17 -4.80 -27.93
C SER A 637 19.85 -5.92 -27.15
N GLY A 638 19.88 -7.15 -27.68
CA GLY A 638 20.52 -8.30 -27.04
C GLY A 638 21.80 -8.70 -27.74
N ALA A 639 22.83 -9.09 -26.99
CA ALA A 639 24.06 -9.66 -27.53
C ALA A 639 24.01 -11.19 -27.51
N ALA A 640 24.70 -11.85 -28.44
CA ALA A 640 24.92 -13.29 -28.40
C ALA A 640 25.82 -13.69 -27.21
N HIS A 641 25.69 -14.94 -26.75
CA HIS A 641 26.63 -15.53 -25.79
C HIS A 641 27.62 -16.49 -26.50
N PRO A 642 28.83 -16.64 -25.94
CA PRO A 642 29.92 -17.36 -26.61
C PRO A 642 29.74 -18.88 -26.54
N GLU A 643 30.14 -19.55 -27.61
CA GLU A 643 30.23 -21.00 -27.69
C GLU A 643 31.66 -21.48 -27.33
N GLN A 644 31.80 -22.73 -26.91
CA GLN A 644 33.00 -23.25 -26.24
C GLN A 644 33.82 -24.15 -27.20
N ALA A 645 35.14 -24.23 -27.00
CA ALA A 645 36.06 -25.03 -27.84
C ALA A 645 35.73 -26.54 -27.80
N ALA A 646 36.18 -27.40 -28.73
CA ALA A 646 37.34 -27.39 -29.64
C ALA A 646 37.07 -28.33 -30.87
N PRO A 647 38.00 -28.65 -31.81
CA PRO A 647 39.44 -28.37 -31.89
C PRO A 647 39.97 -27.80 -33.25
N THR A 648 41.27 -27.56 -33.30
CA THR A 648 42.07 -27.00 -34.41
C THR A 648 42.48 -28.06 -35.47
N PRO A 649 42.93 -27.67 -36.68
CA PRO A 649 44.39 -27.49 -36.88
C PRO A 649 44.86 -26.36 -37.85
N ALA A 650 46.14 -26.00 -37.72
CA ALA A 650 47.00 -25.26 -38.67
C ALA A 650 46.81 -23.73 -38.87
N ALA A 651 47.86 -23.11 -39.47
CA ALA A 651 48.19 -21.66 -39.52
C ALA A 651 48.96 -21.37 -40.86
N PRO A 652 49.66 -20.22 -41.15
CA PRO A 652 50.02 -19.05 -40.31
C PRO A 652 50.07 -17.61 -40.96
N ALA A 653 50.20 -16.59 -40.08
CA ALA A 653 50.84 -15.24 -40.28
C ALA A 653 50.22 -14.23 -41.31
N ALA A 654 50.45 -12.90 -41.27
CA ALA A 654 51.46 -12.08 -40.58
C ALA A 654 51.10 -10.56 -40.34
N LYS A 655 51.58 -9.99 -39.21
CA LYS A 655 52.19 -8.65 -38.96
C LYS A 655 51.46 -7.28 -39.19
N THR A 656 51.95 -6.30 -38.42
CA THR A 656 51.64 -4.85 -38.18
C THR A 656 52.39 -3.89 -39.16
N PRO A 657 52.24 -2.51 -39.21
CA PRO A 657 52.14 -1.53 -38.08
C PRO A 657 51.38 -0.16 -38.29
N THR A 658 51.66 0.82 -37.42
CA THR A 658 51.12 2.20 -37.23
C THR A 658 52.14 3.31 -37.68
N PRO A 659 52.18 4.61 -37.25
CA PRO A 659 51.22 5.65 -36.71
C PRO A 659 51.38 7.08 -37.40
N VAL A 660 50.88 8.22 -36.81
CA VAL A 660 51.59 9.55 -36.57
C VAL A 660 50.70 10.87 -36.50
N VAL A 661 50.69 11.54 -35.31
CA VAL A 661 50.57 13.04 -35.01
C VAL A 661 49.22 13.74 -35.44
N ALA A 662 48.79 15.04 -35.29
CA ALA A 662 49.33 16.42 -35.08
C ALA A 662 48.40 17.46 -34.32
N LYS A 663 48.80 18.76 -34.27
CA LYS A 663 48.19 20.02 -33.68
C LYS A 663 48.82 21.29 -34.36
N PRO A 664 48.50 22.62 -34.10
CA PRO A 664 47.79 23.30 -32.98
C PRO A 664 46.84 24.53 -33.33
N LEU A 665 46.67 25.45 -32.36
CA LEU A 665 45.83 26.68 -32.13
C LEU A 665 46.19 27.95 -33.00
N PRO A 666 45.58 29.20 -32.89
CA PRO A 666 44.95 29.90 -31.73
C PRO A 666 43.69 30.82 -31.98
N LYS A 667 43.49 31.91 -31.19
CA LYS A 667 42.18 32.58 -30.91
C LYS A 667 42.28 34.06 -30.37
N PRO A 668 41.24 34.93 -30.50
CA PRO A 668 41.04 36.21 -29.77
C PRO A 668 39.77 36.27 -28.84
N ALA A 669 39.39 37.47 -28.30
CA ALA A 669 38.23 37.72 -27.38
C ALA A 669 37.77 39.22 -27.27
N ALA A 670 36.92 39.56 -26.26
CA ALA A 670 36.31 40.88 -25.89
C ALA A 670 35.03 41.31 -26.68
N SER A 671 34.21 42.34 -26.35
CA SER A 671 34.26 43.43 -25.33
C SER A 671 32.86 43.87 -24.77
N ALA A 672 32.65 45.14 -24.35
CA ALA A 672 31.48 45.72 -23.62
C ALA A 672 30.57 46.67 -24.48
N ASN A 673 29.43 47.28 -24.06
CA ASN A 673 29.13 48.05 -22.82
C ASN A 673 27.59 48.29 -22.55
N GLN A 674 27.22 49.08 -21.52
CA GLN A 674 25.85 49.51 -21.08
C GLN A 674 25.78 51.08 -20.89
N PRO A 675 24.69 51.80 -20.47
CA PRO A 675 23.59 51.47 -19.52
C PRO A 675 22.17 52.05 -19.86
N LYS A 676 21.36 52.46 -18.84
CA LYS A 676 19.91 52.83 -18.85
C LYS A 676 19.59 53.99 -17.87
N PRO A 677 18.51 54.78 -18.02
CA PRO A 677 17.58 55.03 -16.89
C PRO A 677 16.08 55.19 -17.27
N THR A 678 15.22 55.66 -16.33
CA THR A 678 13.74 55.77 -16.37
C THR A 678 13.21 56.90 -15.47
N LEU A 679 11.98 57.45 -15.64
CA LEU A 679 11.13 58.02 -14.54
C LEU A 679 9.66 58.40 -14.94
N LYS A 680 8.87 58.98 -14.00
CA LYS A 680 7.39 59.27 -14.00
C LYS A 680 7.06 60.49 -13.10
N PRO A 681 5.85 61.17 -13.10
CA PRO A 681 4.58 60.67 -12.51
C PRO A 681 3.24 61.32 -13.06
N ALA A 682 2.11 61.15 -12.32
CA ALA A 682 0.89 62.03 -12.20
C ALA A 682 -0.05 62.31 -13.43
N ALA A 683 -1.36 62.64 -13.32
CA ALA A 683 -2.42 62.51 -12.27
C ALA A 683 -3.84 62.67 -12.91
N ALA A 684 -4.94 62.59 -12.13
CA ALA A 684 -6.36 62.73 -12.57
C ALA A 684 -7.11 63.83 -11.76
N PRO A 685 -8.32 64.35 -12.14
CA PRO A 685 -9.59 63.72 -11.69
C PRO A 685 -10.92 64.03 -12.47
N LYS A 686 -12.05 63.51 -11.94
CA LYS A 686 -13.50 63.90 -12.09
C LYS A 686 -14.38 63.23 -13.18
N LYS A 687 -15.68 63.11 -12.82
CA LYS A 687 -16.87 62.60 -13.56
C LYS A 687 -17.96 63.72 -13.54
N PRO A 688 -19.00 63.74 -14.41
CA PRO A 688 -20.14 62.79 -14.38
C PRO A 688 -20.39 62.20 -15.82
N ALA A 689 -21.53 61.65 -16.28
CA ALA A 689 -22.88 61.45 -15.74
C ALA A 689 -23.52 60.11 -16.21
N SER A 690 -24.45 60.19 -17.18
CA SER A 690 -25.43 59.21 -17.73
C SER A 690 -25.55 59.45 -19.26
N THR A 691 -25.96 58.54 -20.16
CA THR A 691 -27.13 57.62 -20.18
C THR A 691 -26.87 56.40 -21.10
N GLY A 692 -27.75 55.37 -21.08
CA GLY A 692 -27.73 54.22 -22.02
C GLY A 692 -28.42 52.97 -21.46
N GLN A 693 -29.10 52.17 -22.31
CA GLN A 693 -29.95 51.04 -21.89
C GLN A 693 -29.51 49.68 -22.48
N ALA A 694 -30.09 48.62 -21.88
CA ALA A 694 -30.53 47.35 -22.50
C ALA A 694 -29.68 46.06 -22.33
N ALA A 695 -30.41 44.94 -22.46
CA ALA A 695 -30.01 43.52 -22.48
C ALA A 695 -29.48 42.88 -21.16
N PRO A 696 -30.30 42.10 -20.43
CA PRO A 696 -29.84 41.20 -19.37
C PRO A 696 -29.41 39.82 -19.93
N ALA A 697 -28.26 39.30 -19.49
CA ALA A 697 -27.81 37.95 -19.85
C ALA A 697 -27.14 37.21 -18.68
N ALA A 698 -27.75 36.09 -18.30
CA ALA A 698 -27.21 34.95 -17.53
C ALA A 698 -26.11 35.20 -16.47
N GLY A 699 -26.49 35.32 -15.19
CA GLY A 699 -25.60 35.07 -14.05
C GLY A 699 -26.19 35.41 -12.69
N ASN A 700 -26.07 34.48 -11.72
CA ASN A 700 -25.80 34.69 -10.28
C ASN A 700 -26.22 33.51 -9.38
N ALA A 701 -25.67 32.31 -9.64
CA ALA A 701 -25.79 31.18 -8.71
C ALA A 701 -25.06 31.41 -7.36
N ALA A 702 -24.10 32.33 -7.32
CA ALA A 702 -23.34 32.66 -6.10
C ALA A 702 -24.18 33.45 -5.08
N GLU A 703 -25.09 34.33 -5.53
CA GLU A 703 -25.93 35.12 -4.64
C GLU A 703 -27.00 34.25 -3.97
N SER A 704 -27.63 33.33 -4.71
CA SER A 704 -28.58 32.37 -4.11
C SER A 704 -27.91 31.43 -3.09
N GLN A 705 -26.67 31.01 -3.35
CA GLN A 705 -25.87 30.26 -2.38
C GLN A 705 -25.52 31.07 -1.14
N LEU A 706 -25.18 32.36 -1.28
CA LEU A 706 -24.89 33.24 -0.15
C LEU A 706 -26.14 33.50 0.71
N SER A 707 -27.29 33.77 0.08
CA SER A 707 -28.58 33.92 0.78
C SER A 707 -28.99 32.63 1.51
N ALA A 708 -28.79 31.46 0.89
CA ALA A 708 -29.07 30.17 1.54
C ALA A 708 -28.14 29.93 2.76
N LEU A 709 -26.86 30.29 2.66
CA LEU A 709 -25.91 30.15 3.77
C LEU A 709 -26.24 31.09 4.94
N ILE A 710 -26.67 32.32 4.66
CA ILE A 710 -27.15 33.27 5.68
C ILE A 710 -28.39 32.73 6.39
N ALA A 711 -29.37 32.21 5.64
CA ALA A 711 -30.58 31.60 6.22
C ALA A 711 -30.27 30.38 7.11
N GLN A 712 -29.33 29.52 6.69
CA GLN A 712 -28.85 28.40 7.50
C GLN A 712 -28.15 28.86 8.79
N LEU A 713 -27.35 29.93 8.73
CA LEU A 713 -26.68 30.49 9.91
C LEU A 713 -27.70 31.10 10.90
N SER A 714 -28.70 31.83 10.43
CA SER A 714 -29.79 32.36 11.26
C SER A 714 -30.59 31.23 11.93
N ALA A 715 -30.90 30.15 11.21
CA ALA A 715 -31.58 28.98 11.77
C ALA A 715 -30.74 28.27 12.86
N ALA A 716 -29.43 28.18 12.68
CA ALA A 716 -28.52 27.61 13.67
C ALA A 716 -28.44 28.46 14.95
N LEU A 717 -28.40 29.80 14.84
CA LEU A 717 -28.48 30.68 16.01
C LEU A 717 -29.82 30.57 16.75
N ALA A 718 -30.93 30.40 16.04
CA ALA A 718 -32.25 30.23 16.68
C ALA A 718 -32.34 28.94 17.53
N GLN A 719 -31.64 27.87 17.15
CA GLN A 719 -31.57 26.63 17.94
C GLN A 719 -30.71 26.80 19.22
N LEU A 720 -29.73 27.69 19.22
CA LEU A 720 -28.88 27.99 20.39
C LEU A 720 -29.58 28.85 21.45
N ALA A 721 -30.74 29.44 21.14
CA ALA A 721 -31.54 30.26 22.05
C ALA A 721 -32.58 29.47 22.89
N GLN A 722 -32.67 28.15 22.71
CA GLN A 722 -33.60 27.28 23.45
C GLN A 722 -33.10 27.02 24.89
N PRO A 723 -33.88 27.32 25.95
CA PRO A 723 -33.45 27.09 27.33
C PRO A 723 -33.41 25.59 27.67
N ILE A 724 -32.22 25.08 28.00
CA ILE A 724 -32.00 23.67 28.33
C ILE A 724 -32.70 23.32 29.65
N ARG A 725 -33.78 22.54 29.59
CA ARG A 725 -34.38 21.89 30.77
C ARG A 725 -33.60 20.62 31.10
N VAL A 726 -32.74 20.69 32.11
CA VAL A 726 -32.10 19.50 32.70
C VAL A 726 -33.06 18.88 33.72
N VAL A 727 -33.52 17.66 33.45
CA VAL A 727 -34.14 16.80 34.48
C VAL A 727 -33.04 15.88 35.01
N VAL A 728 -32.84 15.88 36.33
CA VAL A 728 -31.89 14.98 37.00
C VAL A 728 -32.71 13.96 37.77
N ASP A 729 -32.64 12.69 37.34
CA ASP A 729 -33.08 11.57 38.17
C ASP A 729 -31.95 11.18 39.12
N VAL A 730 -32.28 10.98 40.41
CA VAL A 730 -31.31 10.75 41.49
C VAL A 730 -31.74 9.56 42.34
N GLN A 731 -31.35 8.37 41.90
CA GLN A 731 -31.33 7.19 42.76
C GLN A 731 -29.92 6.57 42.76
N ASN A 732 -29.44 6.20 43.95
CA ASN A 732 -28.16 5.52 44.20
C ASN A 732 -26.91 6.34 43.82
N GLY A 733 -26.68 7.46 44.50
CA GLY A 733 -25.52 8.34 44.27
C GLY A 733 -24.27 7.96 45.08
N ASN A 734 -23.10 8.41 44.59
CA ASN A 734 -21.99 8.81 45.43
C ASN A 734 -21.12 9.85 44.69
N ILE A 735 -21.03 11.09 45.20
CA ILE A 735 -20.36 12.23 44.52
C ILE A 735 -19.49 13.02 45.51
N VAL A 736 -18.18 12.75 45.52
CA VAL A 736 -17.13 13.56 46.16
C VAL A 736 -15.82 13.32 45.38
N ALA A 737 -15.05 14.30 44.91
CA ALA A 737 -15.32 15.71 44.62
C ALA A 737 -14.31 16.20 43.54
N ALA A 738 -14.73 17.11 42.64
CA ALA A 738 -13.83 17.65 41.60
C ALA A 738 -14.13 19.11 41.14
N VAL A 739 -15.13 19.79 41.72
CA VAL A 739 -15.68 21.04 41.16
C VAL A 739 -14.96 22.31 41.63
N ASN A 740 -14.42 22.34 42.86
CA ASN A 740 -13.90 23.57 43.48
C ASN A 740 -12.55 24.08 42.92
N ALA A 741 -12.01 23.46 41.87
CA ALA A 741 -10.77 23.91 41.21
C ALA A 741 -10.98 25.00 40.13
N ALA A 742 -12.20 25.18 39.63
CA ALA A 742 -12.49 26.08 38.51
C ALA A 742 -12.75 27.55 38.95
N ASN A 743 -13.73 27.77 39.85
CA ASN A 743 -14.25 29.12 40.13
C ASN A 743 -13.24 30.07 40.79
N SER A 744 -12.25 29.55 41.54
CA SER A 744 -11.27 30.37 42.28
C SER A 744 -10.34 31.22 41.39
N LYS A 745 -10.22 30.92 40.09
CA LYS A 745 -9.33 31.66 39.17
C LYS A 745 -9.99 32.83 38.43
N GLN A 746 -11.32 32.96 38.46
CA GLN A 746 -12.04 33.97 37.67
C GLN A 746 -12.45 35.22 38.47
N GLN A 747 -12.24 35.22 39.79
CA GLN A 747 -12.54 36.35 40.70
C GLN A 747 -11.29 37.07 41.24
N ARG A 748 -10.13 36.98 40.56
CA ARG A 748 -8.90 37.74 40.90
C ARG A 748 -8.29 38.46 39.68
N ARG A 749 -9.13 38.89 38.74
CA ARG A 749 -8.82 39.82 37.64
C ARG A 749 -10.04 40.70 37.28
N ASN A 750 -10.60 41.32 38.32
CA ASN A 750 -11.10 42.69 38.29
C ASN A 750 -10.32 43.43 39.40
#